data_AF-A0A847Y1M5-F1
#
_entry.id   AF-A0A847Y1M5-F1
#
_cell.length_a   1.000
_cell.length_b   1.000
_cell.length_c   1.000
_cell.angle_alpha   90.00
_cell.angle_beta   90.00
_cell.angle_gamma   90.00
#
_symmetry.space_group_name_H-M   'P 1'
#
loop_
_entity.id
_entity.type
_entity.pdbx_description
1 polymer ?
#
loop_
_entity_poly.entity_id
_entity_poly.type
_entity_poly.pdbx_seq_one_letter_code
_entity_poly.pdbx_strand_id
1 'polypeptide(L)'
;MVVRKKNVFLRVLSVLVISISALPVTPLTVNASGLYSIHGVITPANSIASVKFTSGTQEWPAEIAPDGQSYTITGITENITGNVSATPAAGYTASPETGYPGVTMVSDLANFNFTGKPITYTITGNAGVASTKIDFSGGEPDTADESGLYTITVPYNWSGSVTPNLAGYNFSPASQDFSDVQANQTLDFSAETITFTISGNTGIAGATLDVTGLSPVGSDEAGGFSVSVPYDWSGTLIPSLAGYKFDPPARDFVGVQSDQTADFSSAAMTFTISGNTGIAGATIEYGSGSPVFTDDAGNYSFTVPYNWSGTVTPSLAGYTFSPASQDFAGVQSDQAANFSMTPLTFTISGNAGAASALIDVSGAAPVTADENGIYTATVPYNWSGSIIPSLGGYTFNPPAQTFANVVENRAQDFSAVPITITISGNAGVPAATISYTGGTPVMADGAGNYAFTVPYNWSGSVIPSLTGFTFEPAGQEMLSITGNTVQDFSAVPVPTNTPLPTNTPLPTNTPTFTPTSTIQTVKSFAAAASSTTTAVGAGTYDDTSSNVKYTGTWQKMTARGPLNKTNHITSISPSTASLTFNGTRVDYIYSTYFNHGTVQIIIDGIPVTELNTFSWRIVWQKRWTSPELSAGIHTITINRLSGYIDLDAFIVSDDSSSGSQPTSTNTPVPSFTPTKTATKTTTPAVSFTPTKTATRTPAASFTPTKTATKTATASPTPTKTATSTPTTSSGTIGKTVFSVNFETGNFSQFSGIGEAFVRDSNYASESVVSSPAIGNYSAALSISPNSKSAVAYLFAYAVPSTPLGVYEADIYVPSNIEPGDWWNVWQWKSVDEYYDKPIFHLNILKDSNGILQCVMFHTPGGDIANTDIMYPQANPIPFPTDRWVHITGYYNSKSDNTGYMELYQDGVKIYDIRNVMTKPGNKDVLWSVNNYASAISPKPATIYFDNMKISEAN
;
A
#
# COMPACT_ATOMS: atom_id res chain seq x y z
N MET A 1 20.64 -3.02 -40.91
CA MET A 1 21.02 -1.59 -41.00
C MET A 1 22.39 -1.44 -40.34
N VAL A 2 23.37 -0.66 -40.83
CA VAL A 2 23.44 0.28 -41.96
C VAL A 2 24.69 -0.02 -42.80
N VAL A 3 24.62 0.13 -44.12
CA VAL A 3 25.80 0.07 -45.02
C VAL A 3 26.44 1.46 -45.13
N ARG A 4 27.74 1.61 -44.79
CA ARG A 4 28.69 2.50 -45.51
C ARG A 4 30.13 2.50 -44.99
N LYS A 5 31.07 2.49 -45.95
CA LYS A 5 32.45 3.05 -45.93
C LYS A 5 33.47 2.47 -44.94
N LYS A 6 34.49 1.79 -45.50
CA LYS A 6 35.88 2.30 -45.52
C LYS A 6 36.72 1.60 -46.63
N ASN A 7 36.62 2.08 -47.87
CA ASN A 7 37.61 1.78 -48.91
C ASN A 7 38.69 2.87 -48.90
N VAL A 8 39.84 2.62 -48.28
CA VAL A 8 41.00 3.52 -48.32
C VAL A 8 42.29 2.71 -48.44
N PHE A 9 42.89 2.74 -49.63
CA PHE A 9 44.29 2.42 -49.94
C PHE A 9 44.86 1.06 -49.53
N LEU A 10 45.24 0.27 -50.54
CA LEU A 10 46.66 0.27 -50.88
C LEU A 10 46.85 0.48 -52.41
N ARG A 11 47.65 1.48 -52.77
CA ARG A 11 48.32 1.57 -54.08
C ARG A 11 49.65 0.82 -53.90
N VAL A 12 50.27 0.17 -54.88
CA VAL A 12 50.41 0.55 -56.28
C VAL A 12 50.49 -0.71 -57.14
N LEU A 13 49.67 -0.81 -58.19
CA LEU A 13 50.09 -1.48 -59.41
C LEU A 13 49.85 -0.52 -60.57
N SER A 14 50.89 0.26 -60.88
CA SER A 14 50.87 1.15 -62.04
C SER A 14 50.73 0.28 -63.29
N VAL A 15 49.58 0.35 -63.95
CA VAL A 15 49.40 -0.18 -65.31
C VAL A 15 50.17 0.73 -66.26
N LEU A 16 51.49 0.63 -66.18
CA LEU A 16 52.41 1.23 -67.13
C LEU A 16 52.28 0.41 -68.40
N VAL A 17 51.32 0.81 -69.25
CA VAL A 17 51.34 0.43 -70.66
C VAL A 17 52.59 1.09 -71.26
N ILE A 18 53.72 0.42 -71.11
CA ILE A 18 54.85 0.63 -72.01
C ILE A 18 54.32 0.20 -73.37
N SER A 19 53.93 1.18 -74.17
CA SER A 19 53.84 1.00 -75.60
C SER A 19 55.22 0.57 -76.07
N ILE A 20 55.41 -0.74 -76.22
CA ILE A 20 56.60 -1.31 -76.84
C ILE A 20 56.52 -0.87 -78.30
N SER A 21 57.08 0.31 -78.58
CA SER A 21 57.39 0.73 -79.93
C SER A 21 58.24 -0.36 -80.53
N ALA A 22 57.71 -1.06 -81.53
CA ALA A 22 58.42 -2.14 -82.20
C ALA A 22 59.72 -1.57 -82.77
N LEU A 23 60.83 -1.81 -82.08
CA LEU A 23 62.16 -1.60 -82.64
C LEU A 23 62.21 -2.47 -83.90
N PRO A 24 62.66 -1.93 -85.05
CA PRO A 24 62.64 -2.67 -86.30
C PRO A 24 63.50 -3.93 -86.13
N VAL A 25 62.89 -5.09 -86.30
CA VAL A 25 63.61 -6.37 -86.37
C VAL A 25 64.45 -6.33 -87.64
N THR A 26 65.68 -5.85 -87.52
CA THR A 26 66.73 -6.10 -88.51
C THR A 26 66.84 -7.61 -88.65
N PRO A 27 66.65 -8.19 -89.85
CA PRO A 27 66.71 -9.63 -90.01
C PRO A 27 68.10 -10.12 -89.60
N LEU A 28 68.15 -11.01 -88.62
CA LEU A 28 69.40 -11.63 -88.20
C LEU A 28 70.00 -12.36 -89.40
N THR A 29 71.20 -11.94 -89.80
CA THR A 29 71.96 -12.59 -90.88
C THR A 29 72.21 -14.03 -90.51
N VAL A 30 71.86 -14.95 -91.41
CA VAL A 30 72.06 -16.40 -91.25
C VAL A 30 73.49 -16.68 -90.81
N ASN A 31 73.63 -17.19 -89.58
CA ASN A 31 74.90 -17.65 -89.07
C ASN A 31 75.28 -18.92 -89.85
N ALA A 32 76.44 -18.95 -90.49
CA ALA A 32 76.85 -20.02 -91.42
C ALA A 32 77.24 -21.35 -90.73
N SER A 33 76.63 -21.62 -89.58
CA SER A 33 76.90 -22.74 -88.67
C SER A 33 75.69 -23.67 -88.45
N GLY A 34 74.47 -23.28 -88.87
CA GLY A 34 73.25 -24.09 -88.67
C GLY A 34 72.81 -24.18 -87.21
N LEU A 35 73.07 -23.13 -86.41
CA LEU A 35 72.77 -23.04 -84.99
C LEU A 35 71.85 -21.85 -84.68
N TYR A 36 70.90 -22.04 -83.77
CA TYR A 36 69.89 -21.06 -83.34
C TYR A 36 69.86 -20.85 -81.81
N SER A 37 69.13 -19.83 -81.37
CA SER A 37 68.85 -19.51 -79.96
C SER A 37 67.37 -19.58 -79.56
N ILE A 38 67.12 -19.66 -78.25
CA ILE A 38 65.80 -19.47 -77.64
C ILE A 38 65.92 -18.43 -76.52
N HIS A 39 65.05 -17.41 -76.55
CA HIS A 39 65.02 -16.32 -75.57
C HIS A 39 63.72 -16.32 -74.74
N GLY A 40 63.81 -15.94 -73.47
CA GLY A 40 62.64 -15.80 -72.60
C GLY A 40 62.87 -14.91 -71.39
N VAL A 41 61.77 -14.55 -70.73
CA VAL A 41 61.71 -13.69 -69.53
C VAL A 41 61.39 -14.53 -68.30
N ILE A 42 62.00 -14.21 -67.16
CA ILE A 42 61.75 -14.78 -65.84
C ILE A 42 61.04 -13.73 -64.97
N THR A 43 59.97 -14.10 -64.26
CA THR A 43 59.20 -13.13 -63.44
C THR A 43 58.64 -13.78 -62.16
N PRO A 44 58.91 -13.24 -60.96
CA PRO A 44 59.86 -12.15 -60.68
C PRO A 44 61.32 -12.60 -60.91
N ALA A 45 62.24 -11.65 -60.88
CA ALA A 45 63.68 -11.90 -61.06
C ALA A 45 64.19 -13.03 -60.14
N ASN A 46 65.08 -13.89 -60.66
CA ASN A 46 65.74 -14.99 -59.93
C ASN A 46 64.80 -16.08 -59.34
N SER A 47 63.52 -16.08 -59.68
CA SER A 47 62.54 -17.11 -59.24
C SER A 47 62.70 -18.46 -59.93
N ILE A 48 63.57 -18.54 -60.93
CA ILE A 48 63.94 -19.73 -61.70
C ILE A 48 65.47 -19.92 -61.59
N ALA A 49 65.92 -21.09 -61.16
CA ALA A 49 67.34 -21.39 -60.94
C ALA A 49 68.07 -21.79 -62.23
N SER A 50 67.38 -22.44 -63.17
CA SER A 50 67.92 -22.77 -64.49
C SER A 50 66.82 -22.96 -65.52
N VAL A 51 67.15 -22.75 -66.80
CA VAL A 51 66.31 -23.12 -67.95
C VAL A 51 67.18 -23.92 -68.92
N LYS A 52 66.61 -24.88 -69.65
CA LYS A 52 67.29 -25.64 -70.70
C LYS A 52 66.35 -26.10 -71.81
N PHE A 53 66.89 -26.27 -73.00
CA PHE A 53 66.25 -27.01 -74.09
C PHE A 53 66.77 -28.46 -74.08
N THR A 54 65.90 -29.44 -74.27
CA THR A 54 66.26 -30.87 -74.27
C THR A 54 65.67 -31.61 -75.47
N SER A 55 66.48 -32.42 -76.14
CA SER A 55 66.07 -33.25 -77.29
C SER A 55 66.81 -34.60 -77.23
N GLY A 56 66.06 -35.69 -77.10
CA GLY A 56 66.62 -37.03 -76.86
C GLY A 56 67.47 -37.06 -75.58
N THR A 57 68.77 -37.33 -75.72
CA THR A 57 69.76 -37.31 -74.63
C THR A 57 70.63 -36.05 -74.61
N GLN A 58 70.34 -35.06 -75.45
CA GLN A 58 71.13 -33.84 -75.58
C GLN A 58 70.42 -32.66 -74.89
N GLU A 59 71.19 -31.87 -74.14
CA GLU A 59 70.69 -30.72 -73.38
C GLU A 59 71.50 -29.46 -73.72
N TRP A 60 70.81 -28.33 -73.82
CA TRP A 60 71.38 -27.00 -74.01
C TRP A 60 70.94 -26.11 -72.84
N PRO A 61 71.83 -25.75 -71.91
CA PRO A 61 71.49 -24.87 -70.80
C PRO A 61 71.31 -23.42 -71.28
N ALA A 62 70.48 -22.66 -70.56
CA ALA A 62 70.39 -21.23 -70.71
C ALA A 62 71.48 -20.51 -69.92
N GLU A 63 72.00 -19.42 -70.49
CA GLU A 63 72.60 -18.34 -69.73
C GLU A 63 71.45 -17.44 -69.21
N ILE A 64 71.29 -17.36 -67.89
CA ILE A 64 70.39 -16.40 -67.24
C ILE A 64 71.17 -15.09 -67.04
N ALA A 65 70.58 -13.97 -67.45
CA ALA A 65 71.22 -12.67 -67.36
C ALA A 65 71.44 -12.24 -65.90
N PRO A 66 72.45 -11.38 -65.59
CA PRO A 66 72.75 -10.95 -64.22
C PRO A 66 71.65 -10.18 -63.50
N ASP A 67 70.60 -9.75 -64.20
CA ASP A 67 69.41 -9.13 -63.59
C ASP A 67 68.38 -10.17 -63.10
N GLY A 68 68.55 -11.45 -63.47
CA GLY A 68 67.65 -12.55 -63.13
C GLY A 68 66.30 -12.53 -63.85
N GLN A 69 66.08 -11.62 -64.81
CA GLN A 69 64.78 -11.41 -65.48
C GLN A 69 64.75 -11.93 -66.93
N SER A 70 65.89 -12.26 -67.53
CA SER A 70 65.94 -12.79 -68.90
C SER A 70 66.92 -13.94 -69.01
N TYR A 71 66.72 -14.79 -70.02
CA TYR A 71 67.62 -15.89 -70.32
C TYR A 71 67.75 -16.11 -71.83
N THR A 72 68.87 -16.70 -72.24
CA THR A 72 69.12 -17.14 -73.61
C THR A 72 69.74 -18.53 -73.62
N ILE A 73 69.16 -19.46 -74.38
CA ILE A 73 69.78 -20.73 -74.77
C ILE A 73 70.40 -20.52 -76.15
N THR A 74 71.63 -20.99 -76.40
CA THR A 74 72.32 -20.86 -77.70
C THR A 74 72.88 -22.19 -78.19
N GLY A 75 73.27 -22.23 -79.47
CA GLY A 75 74.00 -23.37 -80.04
C GLY A 75 73.13 -24.60 -80.34
N ILE A 76 71.82 -24.42 -80.48
CA ILE A 76 70.88 -25.50 -80.81
C ILE A 76 70.87 -25.71 -82.33
N THR A 77 71.12 -26.93 -82.80
CA THR A 77 71.15 -27.21 -84.25
C THR A 77 69.77 -27.06 -84.92
N GLU A 78 69.78 -26.77 -86.21
CA GLU A 78 68.60 -26.73 -87.07
C GLU A 78 67.83 -28.09 -87.10
N ASN A 79 66.51 -28.02 -87.25
CA ASN A 79 65.55 -29.12 -87.45
C ASN A 79 65.44 -30.19 -86.33
N ILE A 80 66.00 -29.96 -85.13
CA ILE A 80 65.66 -30.75 -83.94
C ILE A 80 64.43 -30.21 -83.20
N THR A 81 63.55 -31.13 -82.81
CA THR A 81 62.41 -30.90 -81.91
C THR A 81 62.78 -31.30 -80.48
N GLY A 82 62.32 -30.53 -79.50
CA GLY A 82 62.62 -30.76 -78.08
C GLY A 82 61.71 -29.97 -77.14
N ASN A 83 62.06 -29.91 -75.86
CA ASN A 83 61.27 -29.24 -74.82
C ASN A 83 62.10 -28.13 -74.17
N VAL A 84 61.52 -26.93 -74.01
CA VAL A 84 62.11 -25.86 -73.17
C VAL A 84 61.57 -26.04 -71.75
N SER A 85 62.44 -26.33 -70.79
CA SER A 85 62.08 -26.68 -69.40
C SER A 85 62.84 -25.81 -68.41
N ALA A 86 62.20 -25.48 -67.29
CA ALA A 86 62.78 -24.68 -66.22
C ALA A 86 62.84 -25.46 -64.90
N THR A 87 63.89 -25.24 -64.12
CA THR A 87 63.96 -25.66 -62.71
C THR A 87 63.75 -24.41 -61.86
N PRO A 88 62.69 -24.35 -61.02
CA PRO A 88 62.43 -23.18 -60.18
C PRO A 88 63.54 -22.99 -59.12
N ALA A 89 63.65 -21.76 -58.60
CA ALA A 89 64.50 -21.49 -57.45
C ALA A 89 63.89 -22.08 -56.16
N ALA A 90 64.72 -22.27 -55.14
CA ALA A 90 64.23 -22.71 -53.83
C ALA A 90 63.17 -21.72 -53.29
N GLY A 91 62.04 -22.26 -52.82
CA GLY A 91 60.88 -21.44 -52.43
C GLY A 91 60.00 -20.95 -53.58
N TYR A 92 60.17 -21.45 -54.82
CA TYR A 92 59.33 -21.14 -55.97
C TYR A 92 58.84 -22.38 -56.72
N THR A 93 57.77 -22.22 -57.49
CA THR A 93 57.26 -23.17 -58.50
C THR A 93 57.27 -22.51 -59.88
N ALA A 94 57.64 -23.25 -60.92
CA ALA A 94 57.71 -22.70 -62.28
C ALA A 94 56.34 -22.78 -62.99
N SER A 95 56.02 -21.77 -63.79
CA SER A 95 54.86 -21.75 -64.70
C SER A 95 55.29 -21.25 -66.08
N PRO A 96 55.06 -22.01 -67.18
CA PRO A 96 54.40 -23.32 -67.24
C PRO A 96 55.23 -24.43 -66.57
N GLU A 97 54.59 -25.24 -65.73
CA GLU A 97 55.23 -26.26 -64.88
C GLU A 97 55.88 -27.38 -65.72
N THR A 98 55.22 -27.80 -66.79
CA THR A 98 55.75 -28.77 -67.76
C THR A 98 56.77 -28.17 -68.75
N GLY A 99 57.06 -26.87 -68.65
CA GLY A 99 57.72 -26.13 -69.71
C GLY A 99 56.90 -26.06 -71.00
N TYR A 100 57.61 -25.78 -72.10
CA TYR A 100 57.07 -25.72 -73.46
C TYR A 100 57.53 -26.96 -74.25
N PRO A 101 56.66 -27.96 -74.47
CA PRO A 101 57.02 -29.18 -75.19
C PRO A 101 56.91 -29.02 -76.72
N GLY A 102 57.66 -29.84 -77.47
CA GLY A 102 57.53 -29.96 -78.93
C GLY A 102 58.06 -28.77 -79.75
N VAL A 103 58.89 -27.93 -79.16
CA VAL A 103 59.52 -26.77 -79.79
C VAL A 103 60.53 -27.25 -80.84
N THR A 104 60.42 -26.78 -82.08
CA THR A 104 61.26 -27.21 -83.22
C THR A 104 62.09 -26.04 -83.75
N MET A 105 63.40 -26.24 -83.88
CA MET A 105 64.34 -25.16 -84.23
C MET A 105 64.47 -24.97 -85.75
N VAL A 106 63.74 -23.99 -86.29
CA VAL A 106 63.81 -23.55 -87.69
C VAL A 106 64.23 -22.08 -87.85
N SER A 107 64.40 -21.38 -86.72
CA SER A 107 64.90 -20.01 -86.59
C SER A 107 65.32 -19.80 -85.13
N ASP A 108 65.89 -18.63 -84.83
CA ASP A 108 65.90 -18.14 -83.45
C ASP A 108 64.46 -17.93 -82.95
N LEU A 109 64.20 -18.20 -81.68
CA LEU A 109 62.86 -18.18 -81.06
C LEU A 109 62.81 -17.32 -79.80
N ALA A 110 61.64 -16.78 -79.46
CA ALA A 110 61.45 -15.87 -78.32
C ALA A 110 60.09 -16.04 -77.64
N ASN A 111 59.93 -15.43 -76.45
CA ASN A 111 58.74 -15.45 -75.59
C ASN A 111 58.49 -16.76 -74.81
N PHE A 112 59.54 -17.55 -74.58
CA PHE A 112 59.48 -18.77 -73.75
C PHE A 112 59.59 -18.38 -72.27
N ASN A 113 58.58 -17.69 -71.77
CA ASN A 113 58.64 -16.99 -70.48
C ASN A 113 58.25 -17.90 -69.31
N PHE A 114 58.96 -17.78 -68.20
CA PHE A 114 58.70 -18.54 -66.98
C PHE A 114 58.33 -17.61 -65.82
N THR A 115 57.13 -17.78 -65.29
CA THR A 115 56.69 -17.12 -64.06
C THR A 115 56.97 -18.02 -62.88
N GLY A 116 57.84 -17.59 -61.96
CA GLY A 116 58.07 -18.28 -60.69
C GLY A 116 57.06 -17.83 -59.64
N LYS A 117 56.16 -18.72 -59.23
CA LYS A 117 55.19 -18.46 -58.16
C LYS A 117 55.82 -18.84 -56.80
N PRO A 118 55.87 -17.93 -55.81
CA PRO A 118 56.37 -18.26 -54.47
C PRO A 118 55.62 -19.44 -53.84
N ILE A 119 56.35 -20.28 -53.10
CA ILE A 119 55.82 -21.33 -52.24
C ILE A 119 55.47 -20.70 -50.89
N THR A 120 54.27 -20.99 -50.43
CA THR A 120 53.73 -20.57 -49.13
C THR A 120 53.08 -21.77 -48.44
N TYR A 121 53.22 -21.85 -47.13
CA TYR A 121 52.61 -22.87 -46.29
C TYR A 121 51.62 -22.23 -45.31
N THR A 122 50.62 -22.99 -44.90
CA THR A 122 49.66 -22.55 -43.87
C THR A 122 50.06 -23.08 -42.50
N ILE A 123 49.86 -22.27 -41.46
CA ILE A 123 49.79 -22.75 -40.07
C ILE A 123 48.34 -22.58 -39.62
N THR A 124 47.69 -23.70 -39.29
CA THR A 124 46.24 -23.77 -39.03
C THR A 124 45.95 -24.42 -37.70
N GLY A 125 44.88 -24.01 -37.03
CA GLY A 125 44.39 -24.69 -35.84
C GLY A 125 43.28 -23.94 -35.15
N ASN A 126 43.06 -24.26 -33.88
CA ASN A 126 42.08 -23.61 -33.02
C ASN A 126 42.77 -22.73 -31.97
N ALA A 127 42.26 -21.52 -31.77
CA ALA A 127 42.76 -20.57 -30.78
C ALA A 127 42.20 -20.81 -29.35
N GLY A 128 41.31 -21.78 -29.18
CA GLY A 128 40.61 -22.08 -27.92
C GLY A 128 39.38 -21.20 -27.69
N VAL A 129 39.37 -19.97 -28.22
CA VAL A 129 38.19 -19.06 -28.19
C VAL A 129 38.11 -18.19 -29.45
N ALA A 130 36.88 -17.92 -29.88
CA ALA A 130 36.56 -17.08 -31.03
C ALA A 130 37.05 -15.63 -30.89
N SER A 131 37.27 -14.95 -32.01
CA SER A 131 37.81 -13.57 -32.09
C SER A 131 39.22 -13.37 -31.51
N THR A 132 39.91 -14.44 -31.10
CA THR A 132 41.34 -14.36 -30.73
C THR A 132 42.16 -13.90 -31.93
N LYS A 133 42.98 -12.87 -31.72
CA LYS A 133 43.91 -12.36 -32.73
C LYS A 133 45.20 -13.19 -32.71
N ILE A 134 45.63 -13.68 -33.87
CA ILE A 134 46.84 -14.50 -34.01
C ILE A 134 47.94 -13.65 -34.63
N ASP A 135 48.77 -13.08 -33.77
CA ASP A 135 49.95 -12.29 -34.13
C ASP A 135 51.10 -13.21 -34.53
N PHE A 136 51.74 -12.98 -35.69
CA PHE A 136 52.91 -13.73 -36.12
C PHE A 136 54.00 -12.87 -36.78
N SER A 137 55.23 -13.36 -36.72
CA SER A 137 56.42 -12.61 -37.15
C SER A 137 56.42 -12.29 -38.66
N GLY A 138 56.22 -11.02 -39.02
CA GLY A 138 56.41 -10.52 -40.39
C GLY A 138 55.20 -10.63 -41.33
N GLY A 139 53.99 -10.86 -40.80
CA GLY A 139 52.74 -10.82 -41.56
C GLY A 139 51.66 -9.98 -40.88
N GLU A 140 50.52 -9.81 -41.55
CA GLU A 140 49.31 -9.23 -40.94
C GLU A 140 48.60 -10.30 -40.08
N PRO A 141 48.18 -10.00 -38.84
CA PRO A 141 47.55 -10.97 -37.95
C PRO A 141 46.23 -11.53 -38.48
N ASP A 142 45.97 -12.81 -38.22
CA ASP A 142 44.66 -13.43 -38.47
C ASP A 142 43.74 -13.27 -37.24
N THR A 143 42.44 -13.54 -37.40
CA THR A 143 41.46 -13.50 -36.30
C THR A 143 40.59 -14.76 -36.33
N ALA A 144 40.62 -15.50 -35.23
CA ALA A 144 39.93 -16.76 -35.08
C ALA A 144 38.40 -16.62 -35.28
N ASP A 145 37.80 -17.55 -36.02
CA ASP A 145 36.37 -17.52 -36.38
C ASP A 145 35.44 -17.84 -35.19
N GLU A 146 34.12 -17.93 -35.44
CA GLU A 146 33.11 -18.26 -34.42
C GLU A 146 33.32 -19.64 -33.75
N SER A 147 34.07 -20.54 -34.38
CA SER A 147 34.48 -21.85 -33.84
C SER A 147 35.90 -21.83 -33.24
N GLY A 148 36.56 -20.68 -33.21
CA GLY A 148 37.94 -20.51 -32.77
C GLY A 148 39.00 -20.90 -33.82
N LEU A 149 38.62 -21.22 -35.06
CA LEU A 149 39.57 -21.68 -36.08
C LEU A 149 40.31 -20.50 -36.74
N TYR A 150 41.60 -20.69 -37.03
CA TYR A 150 42.46 -19.71 -37.68
C TYR A 150 43.35 -20.32 -38.77
N THR A 151 43.87 -19.51 -39.69
CA THR A 151 44.78 -19.91 -40.77
C THR A 151 45.70 -18.76 -41.18
N ILE A 152 46.93 -18.75 -40.64
CA ILE A 152 47.99 -17.85 -41.11
C ILE A 152 48.75 -18.48 -42.29
N THR A 153 49.24 -17.64 -43.21
CA THR A 153 50.03 -18.09 -44.37
C THR A 153 51.43 -17.50 -44.31
N VAL A 154 52.45 -18.37 -44.38
CA VAL A 154 53.87 -18.01 -44.24
C VAL A 154 54.67 -18.44 -45.48
N PRO A 155 55.75 -17.74 -45.86
CA PRO A 155 56.59 -18.14 -46.99
C PRO A 155 57.41 -19.41 -46.70
N TYR A 156 57.93 -20.04 -47.75
CA TYR A 156 58.94 -21.10 -47.66
C TYR A 156 60.16 -20.65 -46.84
N ASN A 157 60.65 -21.52 -45.95
CA ASN A 157 61.72 -21.24 -44.96
C ASN A 157 61.39 -20.09 -43.98
N TRP A 158 60.11 -19.77 -43.76
CA TRP A 158 59.75 -18.84 -42.68
C TRP A 158 60.19 -19.36 -41.31
N SER A 159 60.69 -18.44 -40.48
CA SER A 159 61.07 -18.69 -39.09
C SER A 159 60.57 -17.52 -38.23
N GLY A 160 60.01 -17.80 -37.07
CA GLY A 160 59.44 -16.80 -36.18
C GLY A 160 58.36 -17.34 -35.25
N SER A 161 57.81 -16.48 -34.40
CA SER A 161 56.78 -16.82 -33.42
C SER A 161 55.35 -16.65 -33.96
N VAL A 162 54.44 -17.42 -33.36
CA VAL A 162 52.97 -17.32 -33.47
C VAL A 162 52.40 -17.16 -32.07
N THR A 163 51.61 -16.11 -31.84
CA THR A 163 51.18 -15.66 -30.50
C THR A 163 49.67 -15.32 -30.50
N PRO A 164 48.86 -15.97 -29.67
CA PRO A 164 47.44 -15.66 -29.52
C PRO A 164 47.24 -14.44 -28.60
N ASN A 165 46.23 -13.63 -28.87
CA ASN A 165 45.98 -12.39 -28.16
C ASN A 165 44.48 -12.09 -28.08
N LEU A 166 43.93 -12.11 -26.86
CA LEU A 166 42.58 -11.64 -26.54
C LEU A 166 42.55 -11.16 -25.09
N ALA A 167 41.95 -9.99 -24.83
CA ALA A 167 41.81 -9.48 -23.47
C ALA A 167 40.89 -10.38 -22.63
N GLY A 168 41.24 -10.59 -21.36
CA GLY A 168 40.48 -11.45 -20.44
C GLY A 168 40.75 -12.95 -20.57
N TYR A 169 41.74 -13.38 -21.37
CA TYR A 169 42.11 -14.79 -21.50
C TYR A 169 43.62 -15.01 -21.30
N ASN A 170 43.97 -16.08 -20.59
CA ASN A 170 45.31 -16.66 -20.59
C ASN A 170 45.37 -17.76 -21.65
N PHE A 171 46.44 -17.80 -22.44
CA PHE A 171 46.62 -18.81 -23.49
C PHE A 171 47.76 -19.77 -23.18
N SER A 172 47.56 -21.05 -23.49
CA SER A 172 48.56 -22.11 -23.36
C SER A 172 48.65 -22.95 -24.66
N PRO A 173 49.80 -22.99 -25.34
CA PRO A 173 51.02 -22.22 -25.05
C PRO A 173 50.82 -20.70 -25.26
N ALA A 174 51.54 -19.88 -24.51
CA ALA A 174 51.43 -18.40 -24.62
C ALA A 174 52.03 -17.84 -25.93
N SER A 175 52.93 -18.59 -26.57
CA SER A 175 53.49 -18.36 -27.91
C SER A 175 54.18 -19.64 -28.38
N GLN A 176 54.35 -19.83 -29.68
CA GLN A 176 55.08 -20.95 -30.27
C GLN A 176 56.01 -20.47 -31.38
N ASP A 177 57.28 -20.84 -31.29
CA ASP A 177 58.30 -20.57 -32.33
C ASP A 177 58.32 -21.67 -33.40
N PHE A 178 58.59 -21.28 -34.64
CA PHE A 178 58.87 -22.16 -35.77
C PHE A 178 60.20 -21.79 -36.44
N SER A 179 60.86 -22.78 -37.05
CA SER A 179 62.09 -22.64 -37.82
C SER A 179 61.96 -23.33 -39.17
N ASP A 180 62.41 -22.66 -40.23
CA ASP A 180 62.51 -23.16 -41.61
C ASP A 180 61.25 -23.93 -42.10
N VAL A 181 60.08 -23.27 -42.06
CA VAL A 181 58.81 -23.91 -42.45
C VAL A 181 58.82 -24.33 -43.94
N GLN A 182 58.81 -25.64 -44.16
CA GLN A 182 58.87 -26.32 -45.47
C GLN A 182 57.64 -27.21 -45.77
N ALA A 183 56.63 -27.19 -44.90
CA ALA A 183 55.35 -27.88 -45.06
C ALA A 183 54.27 -27.16 -44.24
N ASN A 184 52.98 -27.38 -44.56
CA ASN A 184 51.88 -26.90 -43.72
C ASN A 184 52.01 -27.44 -42.30
N GLN A 185 51.73 -26.61 -41.31
CA GLN A 185 51.83 -26.93 -39.88
C GLN A 185 50.47 -26.82 -39.20
N THR A 186 50.34 -27.46 -38.04
CA THR A 186 49.18 -27.32 -37.15
C THR A 186 49.61 -26.82 -35.78
N LEU A 187 48.85 -25.89 -35.22
CA LEU A 187 49.07 -25.36 -33.88
C LEU A 187 47.72 -25.01 -33.25
N ASP A 188 47.41 -25.67 -32.14
CA ASP A 188 46.23 -25.38 -31.33
C ASP A 188 46.64 -24.69 -30.03
N PHE A 189 45.85 -23.72 -29.60
CA PHE A 189 45.95 -23.04 -28.32
C PHE A 189 44.74 -23.43 -27.45
N SER A 190 44.99 -23.51 -26.14
CA SER A 190 43.93 -23.53 -25.13
C SER A 190 43.80 -22.14 -24.50
N ALA A 191 42.56 -21.70 -24.26
CA ALA A 191 42.25 -20.40 -23.69
C ALA A 191 41.49 -20.58 -22.37
N GLU A 192 41.96 -19.93 -21.30
CA GLU A 192 41.36 -19.95 -19.97
C GLU A 192 40.94 -18.53 -19.58
N THR A 193 39.69 -18.35 -19.15
CA THR A 193 39.16 -17.03 -18.75
C THR A 193 39.85 -16.52 -17.50
N ILE A 194 40.34 -15.29 -17.55
CA ILE A 194 40.79 -14.56 -16.36
C ILE A 194 39.57 -14.21 -15.50
N THR A 195 39.67 -14.47 -14.20
CA THR A 195 38.66 -14.12 -13.20
C THR A 195 39.28 -13.34 -12.05
N PHE A 196 38.50 -12.48 -11.43
CA PHE A 196 38.87 -11.71 -10.24
C PHE A 196 37.93 -12.00 -9.08
N THR A 197 38.40 -11.75 -7.87
CA THR A 197 37.64 -11.95 -6.63
C THR A 197 37.04 -10.63 -6.16
N ILE A 198 35.73 -10.60 -5.94
CA ILE A 198 35.08 -9.58 -5.12
C ILE A 198 34.81 -10.20 -3.74
N SER A 199 35.31 -9.58 -2.68
CA SER A 199 35.19 -10.09 -1.31
C SER A 199 34.75 -9.00 -0.33
N GLY A 200 34.38 -9.38 0.89
CA GLY A 200 34.02 -8.41 1.92
C GLY A 200 33.22 -9.05 3.04
N ASN A 201 32.55 -8.22 3.83
CA ASN A 201 31.65 -8.65 4.89
C ASN A 201 30.23 -8.11 4.69
N THR A 202 29.23 -8.87 5.12
CA THR A 202 27.80 -8.50 5.09
C THR A 202 27.27 -7.97 6.42
N GLY A 203 28.08 -8.01 7.48
CA GLY A 203 27.71 -7.64 8.84
C GLY A 203 26.81 -8.66 9.55
N ILE A 204 26.52 -9.82 8.95
CA ILE A 204 25.72 -10.92 9.55
C ILE A 204 26.00 -12.26 8.85
N ALA A 205 25.97 -13.36 9.61
CA ALA A 205 26.14 -14.69 9.04
C ALA A 205 24.89 -15.18 8.27
N GLY A 206 25.10 -15.94 7.20
CA GLY A 206 24.02 -16.57 6.42
C GLY A 206 23.20 -15.62 5.53
N ALA A 207 23.64 -14.38 5.33
CA ALA A 207 23.07 -13.51 4.30
C ALA A 207 23.37 -14.07 2.89
N THR A 208 22.44 -13.90 1.96
CA THR A 208 22.62 -14.30 0.55
C THR A 208 22.81 -13.05 -0.30
N LEU A 209 23.94 -12.94 -0.99
CA LEU A 209 24.17 -11.92 -2.00
C LEU A 209 23.71 -12.45 -3.35
N ASP A 210 22.75 -11.76 -3.97
CA ASP A 210 22.49 -11.92 -5.41
C ASP A 210 23.60 -11.20 -6.20
N VAL A 211 23.95 -11.75 -7.36
CA VAL A 211 25.13 -11.36 -8.16
C VAL A 211 24.77 -11.36 -9.64
N THR A 212 24.79 -10.20 -10.29
CA THR A 212 24.30 -10.04 -11.67
C THR A 212 24.94 -11.04 -12.66
N GLY A 213 24.12 -11.96 -13.18
CA GLY A 213 24.52 -12.95 -14.17
C GLY A 213 25.28 -14.17 -13.63
N LEU A 214 25.43 -14.30 -12.30
CA LEU A 214 26.13 -15.40 -11.64
C LEU A 214 25.20 -16.12 -10.64
N SER A 215 25.72 -17.17 -9.98
CA SER A 215 24.97 -17.83 -8.89
C SER A 215 25.12 -17.02 -7.59
N PRO A 216 24.04 -16.83 -6.81
CA PRO A 216 24.11 -16.17 -5.50
C PRO A 216 25.10 -16.84 -4.55
N VAL A 217 25.75 -16.05 -3.70
CA VAL A 217 26.72 -16.51 -2.70
C VAL A 217 26.24 -16.23 -1.27
N GLY A 218 26.51 -17.14 -0.35
CA GLY A 218 26.18 -16.97 1.08
C GLY A 218 27.34 -16.42 1.89
N SER A 219 27.04 -15.67 2.96
CA SER A 219 28.04 -15.24 3.93
C SER A 219 28.33 -16.29 5.02
N ASP A 220 29.59 -16.35 5.46
CA ASP A 220 30.08 -17.31 6.46
C ASP A 220 29.66 -16.97 7.91
N GLU A 221 30.13 -17.74 8.90
CA GLU A 221 29.82 -17.54 10.32
C GLU A 221 30.30 -16.19 10.90
N ALA A 222 31.24 -15.51 10.23
CA ALA A 222 31.71 -14.16 10.55
C ALA A 222 31.10 -13.08 9.63
N GLY A 223 30.15 -13.44 8.75
CA GLY A 223 29.55 -12.56 7.76
C GLY A 223 30.40 -12.31 6.51
N GLY A 224 31.55 -12.96 6.39
CA GLY A 224 32.45 -12.83 5.23
C GLY A 224 31.88 -13.48 3.97
N PHE A 225 32.17 -12.92 2.80
CA PHE A 225 31.82 -13.51 1.51
C PHE A 225 32.96 -13.35 0.48
N SER A 226 32.91 -14.17 -0.57
CA SER A 226 33.82 -14.11 -1.71
C SER A 226 33.11 -14.65 -2.95
N VAL A 227 33.18 -13.90 -4.06
CA VAL A 227 32.65 -14.30 -5.38
C VAL A 227 33.71 -14.11 -6.46
N SER A 228 33.82 -15.07 -7.37
CA SER A 228 34.67 -14.98 -8.55
C SER A 228 33.87 -14.44 -9.74
N VAL A 229 34.36 -13.39 -10.38
CA VAL A 229 33.74 -12.73 -11.54
C VAL A 229 34.69 -12.74 -12.74
N PRO A 230 34.20 -12.83 -13.99
CA PRO A 230 35.05 -12.73 -15.18
C PRO A 230 35.77 -11.38 -15.32
N TYR A 231 36.86 -11.35 -16.08
CA TYR A 231 37.47 -10.11 -16.57
C TYR A 231 36.44 -9.20 -17.26
N ASP A 232 36.49 -7.91 -16.94
CA ASP A 232 35.58 -6.85 -17.40
C ASP A 232 34.11 -7.02 -16.98
N TRP A 233 33.81 -7.93 -16.04
CA TRP A 233 32.45 -8.09 -15.49
C TRP A 233 31.93 -6.75 -14.93
N SER A 234 30.66 -6.49 -15.19
CA SER A 234 29.93 -5.31 -14.73
C SER A 234 28.56 -5.76 -14.24
N GLY A 235 28.14 -5.26 -13.08
CA GLY A 235 26.96 -5.76 -12.39
C GLY A 235 26.92 -5.36 -10.91
N THR A 236 25.95 -5.89 -10.20
CA THR A 236 25.59 -5.47 -8.84
C THR A 236 25.68 -6.66 -7.87
N LEU A 237 26.11 -6.38 -6.63
CA LEU A 237 25.94 -7.26 -5.47
C LEU A 237 24.79 -6.75 -4.60
N ILE A 238 23.81 -7.60 -4.31
CA ILE A 238 22.62 -7.25 -3.50
C ILE A 238 22.50 -8.21 -2.31
N PRO A 239 22.90 -7.83 -1.09
CA PRO A 239 22.76 -8.67 0.10
C PRO A 239 21.30 -8.77 0.56
N SER A 240 20.90 -9.96 1.02
CA SER A 240 19.56 -10.24 1.50
C SER A 240 19.55 -11.24 2.66
N LEU A 241 18.72 -10.97 3.67
CA LEU A 241 18.45 -11.87 4.80
C LEU A 241 17.12 -11.47 5.43
N ALA A 242 16.23 -12.45 5.69
CA ALA A 242 14.93 -12.17 6.27
C ALA A 242 15.05 -11.53 7.67
N GLY A 243 14.41 -10.38 7.86
CA GLY A 243 14.48 -9.62 9.11
C GLY A 243 15.73 -8.75 9.30
N TYR A 244 16.55 -8.54 8.26
CA TYR A 244 17.69 -7.62 8.29
C TYR A 244 17.62 -6.61 7.14
N LYS A 245 17.95 -5.35 7.42
CA LYS A 245 18.30 -4.33 6.41
C LYS A 245 19.82 -4.30 6.25
N PHE A 246 20.28 -3.98 5.04
CA PHE A 246 21.69 -3.83 4.71
C PHE A 246 21.99 -2.40 4.27
N ASP A 247 23.17 -1.89 4.63
CA ASP A 247 23.66 -0.57 4.26
C ASP A 247 25.10 -0.68 3.69
N PRO A 248 25.33 -0.32 2.42
CA PRO A 248 24.33 0.05 1.42
C PRO A 248 23.41 -1.13 1.05
N PRO A 249 22.23 -0.89 0.44
CA PRO A 249 21.33 -1.97 0.01
C PRO A 249 21.87 -2.73 -1.21
N ALA A 250 22.83 -2.18 -1.94
CA ALA A 250 23.48 -2.77 -3.11
C ALA A 250 24.88 -2.17 -3.34
N ARG A 251 25.72 -2.83 -4.15
CA ARG A 251 27.04 -2.33 -4.61
C ARG A 251 27.21 -2.61 -6.10
N ASP A 252 27.36 -1.56 -6.90
CA ASP A 252 27.61 -1.66 -8.34
C ASP A 252 29.11 -1.72 -8.68
N PHE A 253 29.42 -2.46 -9.76
CA PHE A 253 30.75 -2.63 -10.33
C PHE A 253 30.71 -2.46 -11.84
N VAL A 254 31.76 -1.87 -12.40
CA VAL A 254 31.91 -1.63 -13.84
C VAL A 254 33.33 -1.99 -14.25
N GLY A 255 33.48 -2.89 -15.22
CA GLY A 255 34.77 -3.30 -15.79
C GLY A 255 35.76 -3.86 -14.77
N VAL A 256 35.40 -4.93 -14.06
CA VAL A 256 36.28 -5.53 -13.03
C VAL A 256 37.53 -6.14 -13.68
N GLN A 257 38.67 -5.48 -13.48
CA GLN A 257 39.98 -5.85 -14.06
C GLN A 257 41.08 -6.11 -12.99
N SER A 258 40.68 -6.19 -11.72
CA SER A 258 41.49 -6.64 -10.58
C SER A 258 40.57 -7.14 -9.47
N ASP A 259 41.10 -7.84 -8.46
CA ASP A 259 40.35 -8.12 -7.22
C ASP A 259 39.81 -6.82 -6.58
N GLN A 260 38.65 -6.91 -5.92
CA GLN A 260 37.91 -5.79 -5.31
C GLN A 260 37.35 -6.14 -3.93
N THR A 261 36.92 -5.13 -3.18
CA THR A 261 36.17 -5.31 -1.93
C THR A 261 34.85 -4.55 -1.89
N ALA A 262 33.85 -5.13 -1.24
CA ALA A 262 32.56 -4.51 -0.94
C ALA A 262 32.03 -4.96 0.42
N ASP A 263 32.05 -4.05 1.39
CA ASP A 263 31.48 -4.29 2.71
C ASP A 263 30.06 -3.70 2.84
N PHE A 264 29.23 -4.37 3.62
CA PHE A 264 27.89 -3.97 4.00
C PHE A 264 27.74 -4.05 5.52
N SER A 265 27.03 -3.10 6.12
CA SER A 265 26.56 -3.18 7.49
C SER A 265 25.19 -3.87 7.51
N SER A 266 24.89 -4.63 8.57
CA SER A 266 23.56 -5.21 8.79
C SER A 266 22.86 -4.53 9.98
N ALA A 267 21.54 -4.41 9.91
CA ALA A 267 20.70 -3.97 11.02
C ALA A 267 19.46 -4.85 11.11
N ALA A 268 19.22 -5.44 12.29
CA ALA A 268 18.01 -6.23 12.54
C ALA A 268 16.77 -5.33 12.44
N MET A 269 15.77 -5.77 11.67
CA MET A 269 14.50 -5.07 11.54
C MET A 269 13.71 -5.15 12.86
N THR A 270 13.24 -3.99 13.31
CA THR A 270 12.24 -3.86 14.37
C THR A 270 11.02 -3.12 13.83
N PHE A 271 9.88 -3.36 14.45
CA PHE A 271 8.60 -2.74 14.14
C PHE A 271 7.93 -2.21 15.39
N THR A 272 7.14 -1.14 15.24
CA THR A 272 6.38 -0.52 16.32
C THR A 272 5.03 -1.19 16.48
N ILE A 273 4.68 -1.59 17.71
CA ILE A 273 3.30 -1.82 18.11
C ILE A 273 2.86 -0.62 18.95
N SER A 274 1.84 0.08 18.47
CA SER A 274 1.28 1.27 19.10
C SER A 274 -0.20 1.10 19.39
N GLY A 275 -0.80 2.05 20.11
CA GLY A 275 -2.23 2.03 20.39
C GLY A 275 -2.68 3.08 21.38
N ASN A 276 -3.99 3.13 21.60
CA ASN A 276 -4.63 3.97 22.62
C ASN A 276 -5.61 3.11 23.46
N THR A 277 -5.68 3.37 24.76
CA THR A 277 -6.54 2.67 25.73
C THR A 277 -7.73 3.48 26.25
N GLY A 278 -7.84 4.75 25.82
CA GLY A 278 -8.77 5.73 26.35
C GLY A 278 -8.43 6.29 27.73
N ILE A 279 -7.29 5.92 28.34
CA ILE A 279 -6.92 6.38 29.69
C ILE A 279 -5.40 6.35 29.96
N ALA A 280 -4.92 7.37 30.67
CA ALA A 280 -3.52 7.51 31.08
C ALA A 280 -3.11 6.53 32.20
N GLY A 281 -1.83 6.15 32.23
CA GLY A 281 -1.25 5.29 33.28
C GLY A 281 -1.69 3.82 33.24
N ALA A 282 -2.41 3.38 32.20
CA ALA A 282 -2.66 1.96 31.99
C ALA A 282 -1.36 1.23 31.66
N THR A 283 -1.17 0.04 32.24
CA THR A 283 0.01 -0.81 32.02
C THR A 283 -0.25 -1.75 30.86
N ILE A 284 0.67 -1.78 29.89
CA ILE A 284 0.63 -2.64 28.70
C ILE A 284 1.69 -3.73 28.86
N GLU A 285 1.24 -4.97 29.07
CA GLU A 285 2.12 -6.15 29.07
C GLU A 285 2.16 -6.76 27.66
N TYR A 286 3.35 -7.16 27.20
CA TYR A 286 3.51 -7.80 25.88
C TYR A 286 4.57 -8.92 25.91
N GLY A 287 4.13 -10.17 25.73
CA GLY A 287 5.02 -11.34 25.70
C GLY A 287 5.98 -11.43 26.91
N SER A 288 7.29 -11.32 26.64
CA SER A 288 8.35 -11.24 27.65
C SER A 288 9.10 -9.90 27.67
N GLY A 289 8.45 -8.83 27.17
CA GLY A 289 8.99 -7.47 27.18
C GLY A 289 8.87 -6.79 28.55
N SER A 290 9.55 -5.65 28.70
CA SER A 290 9.31 -4.75 29.83
C SER A 290 7.97 -4.04 29.61
N PRO A 291 7.03 -4.05 30.58
CA PRO A 291 5.76 -3.34 30.42
C PRO A 291 5.95 -1.84 30.14
N VAL A 292 5.09 -1.28 29.29
CA VAL A 292 5.03 0.17 29.03
C VAL A 292 3.75 0.77 29.61
N PHE A 293 3.73 2.07 29.83
CA PHE A 293 2.60 2.79 30.42
C PHE A 293 2.01 3.77 29.39
N THR A 294 0.71 4.01 29.46
CA THR A 294 0.05 4.99 28.57
C THR A 294 0.28 6.43 29.02
N ASP A 295 0.44 7.33 28.03
CA ASP A 295 0.61 8.78 28.23
C ASP A 295 -0.67 9.48 28.71
N ASP A 296 -0.61 10.79 28.95
CA ASP A 296 -1.75 11.60 29.42
C ASP A 296 -2.97 11.58 28.47
N ALA A 297 -2.80 11.20 27.21
CA ALA A 297 -3.85 11.03 26.20
C ALA A 297 -4.26 9.54 26.00
N GLY A 298 -3.68 8.62 26.77
CA GLY A 298 -3.96 7.18 26.73
C GLY A 298 -3.19 6.41 25.65
N ASN A 299 -2.22 7.02 24.97
CA ASN A 299 -1.42 6.34 23.93
C ASN A 299 -0.28 5.52 24.53
N TYR A 300 0.12 4.45 23.85
CA TYR A 300 1.36 3.72 24.11
C TYR A 300 2.08 3.37 22.81
N SER A 301 3.37 3.03 22.94
CA SER A 301 4.21 2.52 21.85
C SER A 301 5.36 1.68 22.41
N PHE A 302 5.69 0.58 21.74
CA PHE A 302 6.89 -0.22 21.99
C PHE A 302 7.35 -0.90 20.70
N THR A 303 8.62 -1.32 20.64
CA THR A 303 9.18 -2.02 19.47
C THR A 303 9.36 -3.52 19.69
N VAL A 304 9.19 -4.28 18.63
CA VAL A 304 9.36 -5.75 18.56
C VAL A 304 10.25 -6.13 17.38
N PRO A 305 10.98 -7.26 17.42
CA PRO A 305 11.80 -7.70 16.29
C PRO A 305 10.93 -8.22 15.12
N TYR A 306 11.53 -8.31 13.92
CA TYR A 306 10.89 -8.92 12.76
C TYR A 306 10.38 -10.33 13.05
N ASN A 307 9.17 -10.61 12.57
CA ASN A 307 8.40 -11.83 12.75
C ASN A 307 8.07 -12.18 14.22
N TRP A 308 8.12 -11.20 15.13
CA TRP A 308 7.67 -11.36 16.52
C TRP A 308 6.21 -11.84 16.58
N SER A 309 5.90 -12.61 17.62
CA SER A 309 4.55 -13.10 17.91
C SER A 309 4.31 -13.06 19.41
N GLY A 310 3.12 -12.64 19.84
CA GLY A 310 2.78 -12.51 21.25
C GLY A 310 1.48 -11.75 21.50
N THR A 311 0.99 -11.83 22.72
CA THR A 311 -0.23 -11.16 23.19
C THR A 311 0.10 -9.81 23.82
N VAL A 312 -0.71 -8.79 23.54
CA VAL A 312 -0.68 -7.46 24.16
C VAL A 312 -1.89 -7.30 25.07
N THR A 313 -1.67 -6.97 26.34
CA THR A 313 -2.71 -6.94 27.38
C THR A 313 -2.67 -5.62 28.18
N PRO A 314 -3.72 -4.77 28.10
CA PRO A 314 -3.83 -3.59 28.94
C PRO A 314 -4.38 -3.91 30.33
N SER A 315 -3.92 -3.19 31.36
CA SER A 315 -4.46 -3.30 32.72
C SER A 315 -4.39 -1.97 33.49
N LEU A 316 -5.42 -1.69 34.28
CA LEU A 316 -5.50 -0.52 35.16
C LEU A 316 -6.53 -0.80 36.27
N ALA A 317 -6.19 -0.51 37.52
CA ALA A 317 -7.09 -0.74 38.64
C ALA A 317 -8.33 0.16 38.54
N GLY A 318 -9.52 -0.42 38.68
CA GLY A 318 -10.79 0.28 38.54
C GLY A 318 -11.35 0.37 37.11
N TYR A 319 -10.74 -0.29 36.14
CA TYR A 319 -11.21 -0.33 34.75
C TYR A 319 -11.18 -1.76 34.19
N THR A 320 -12.03 -2.02 33.19
CA THR A 320 -11.93 -3.16 32.28
C THR A 320 -11.66 -2.66 30.86
N PHE A 321 -11.02 -3.48 30.03
CA PHE A 321 -10.70 -3.14 28.64
C PHE A 321 -11.39 -4.11 27.67
N SER A 322 -11.78 -3.57 26.52
CA SER A 322 -12.39 -4.31 25.41
C SER A 322 -11.65 -3.98 24.10
N PRO A 323 -11.05 -4.96 23.40
CA PRO A 323 -10.87 -6.34 23.84
C PRO A 323 -9.99 -6.44 25.11
N ALA A 324 -10.03 -7.58 25.81
CA ALA A 324 -9.23 -7.77 27.03
C ALA A 324 -7.73 -7.95 26.73
N SER A 325 -7.39 -8.37 25.52
CA SER A 325 -6.04 -8.48 24.97
C SER A 325 -6.11 -8.57 23.43
N GLN A 326 -4.99 -8.40 22.74
CA GLN A 326 -4.88 -8.60 21.28
C GLN A 326 -3.64 -9.47 20.96
N ASP A 327 -3.83 -10.52 20.17
CA ASP A 327 -2.74 -11.40 19.72
C ASP A 327 -2.13 -10.92 18.40
N PHE A 328 -0.81 -11.02 18.30
CA PHE A 328 -0.04 -10.78 17.09
C PHE A 328 0.76 -12.02 16.70
N ALA A 329 0.82 -12.31 15.40
CA ALA A 329 1.58 -13.41 14.83
C ALA A 329 2.37 -12.93 13.62
N GLY A 330 3.70 -13.10 13.64
CA GLY A 330 4.59 -12.75 12.54
C GLY A 330 4.58 -11.27 12.17
N VAL A 331 4.86 -10.37 13.11
CA VAL A 331 4.88 -8.91 12.87
C VAL A 331 5.99 -8.54 11.86
N GLN A 332 5.59 -8.06 10.69
CA GLN A 332 6.47 -7.71 9.56
C GLN A 332 6.29 -6.27 9.06
N SER A 333 5.51 -5.47 9.79
CA SER A 333 5.31 -4.03 9.61
C SER A 333 5.01 -3.41 10.98
N ASP A 334 4.96 -2.09 11.07
CA ASP A 334 4.33 -1.41 12.21
C ASP A 334 2.83 -1.77 12.28
N GLN A 335 2.29 -1.78 13.50
CA GLN A 335 0.97 -2.33 13.82
C GLN A 335 0.28 -1.55 14.96
N ALA A 336 -1.05 -1.72 15.08
CA ALA A 336 -1.86 -1.07 16.11
C ALA A 336 -2.73 -2.06 16.91
N ALA A 337 -2.89 -1.79 18.21
CA ALA A 337 -3.88 -2.42 19.07
C ALA A 337 -4.58 -1.34 19.91
N ASN A 338 -5.86 -1.10 19.65
CA ASN A 338 -6.64 -0.09 20.36
C ASN A 338 -7.64 -0.76 21.31
N PHE A 339 -7.76 -0.23 22.52
CA PHE A 339 -8.57 -0.79 23.58
C PHE A 339 -9.56 0.25 24.10
N SER A 340 -10.83 -0.12 24.22
CA SER A 340 -11.85 0.71 24.86
C SER A 340 -11.90 0.40 26.35
N MET A 341 -11.65 1.40 27.21
CA MET A 341 -11.82 1.25 28.65
C MET A 341 -13.30 1.36 29.07
N THR A 342 -13.64 0.76 30.20
CA THR A 342 -14.93 0.92 30.89
C THR A 342 -14.66 1.00 32.39
N PRO A 343 -15.12 2.05 33.10
CA PRO A 343 -14.96 2.15 34.54
C PRO A 343 -15.71 1.02 35.27
N LEU A 344 -15.06 0.39 36.25
CA LEU A 344 -15.71 -0.53 37.17
C LEU A 344 -16.66 0.23 38.10
N THR A 345 -17.84 -0.35 38.31
CA THR A 345 -18.86 0.15 39.24
C THR A 345 -19.36 -1.01 40.11
N PHE A 346 -19.80 -0.67 41.32
CA PHE A 346 -20.33 -1.61 42.31
C PHE A 346 -21.69 -1.13 42.81
N THR A 347 -22.50 -2.06 43.30
CA THR A 347 -23.80 -1.73 43.89
C THR A 347 -23.74 -1.66 45.41
N ILE A 348 -24.52 -0.73 45.97
CA ILE A 348 -24.89 -0.68 47.38
C ILE A 348 -26.41 -0.86 47.45
N SER A 349 -26.89 -1.94 48.06
CA SER A 349 -28.31 -2.30 48.07
C SER A 349 -28.83 -2.66 49.46
N GLY A 350 -30.15 -2.75 49.60
CA GLY A 350 -30.79 -3.16 50.86
C GLY A 350 -32.23 -2.70 50.90
N ASN A 351 -32.84 -2.72 52.10
CA ASN A 351 -34.16 -2.18 52.35
C ASN A 351 -34.05 -0.82 53.08
N ALA A 352 -34.77 0.20 52.62
CA ALA A 352 -34.85 1.51 53.23
C ALA A 352 -35.79 1.56 54.46
N GLY A 353 -36.59 0.52 54.68
CA GLY A 353 -37.59 0.41 55.75
C GLY A 353 -38.96 1.02 55.41
N ALA A 354 -39.07 1.75 54.30
CA ALA A 354 -40.32 2.28 53.76
C ALA A 354 -40.27 2.37 52.23
N ALA A 355 -41.41 2.14 51.57
CA ALA A 355 -41.56 2.35 50.14
C ALA A 355 -41.43 3.84 49.77
N SER A 356 -40.93 4.13 48.57
CA SER A 356 -40.69 5.49 48.06
C SER A 356 -39.71 6.34 48.89
N ALA A 357 -38.99 5.76 49.86
CA ALA A 357 -37.92 6.45 50.56
C ALA A 357 -36.77 6.77 49.59
N LEU A 358 -36.26 8.00 49.65
CA LEU A 358 -35.15 8.47 48.82
C LEU A 358 -33.83 8.25 49.57
N ILE A 359 -32.95 7.45 48.99
CA ILE A 359 -31.56 7.30 49.43
C ILE A 359 -30.72 8.33 48.68
N ASP A 360 -30.28 9.37 49.38
CA ASP A 360 -29.23 10.26 48.88
C ASP A 360 -27.87 9.54 48.92
N VAL A 361 -27.04 9.76 47.89
CA VAL A 361 -25.80 9.02 47.65
C VAL A 361 -24.69 10.01 47.34
N SER A 362 -23.74 10.18 48.25
CA SER A 362 -22.72 11.24 48.15
C SER A 362 -21.91 11.17 46.85
N GLY A 363 -22.07 12.18 46.00
CA GLY A 363 -21.40 12.27 44.70
C GLY A 363 -22.03 11.46 43.55
N ALA A 364 -23.23 10.90 43.74
CA ALA A 364 -24.01 10.21 42.71
C ALA A 364 -25.45 10.76 42.64
N ALA A 365 -26.27 10.21 41.74
CA ALA A 365 -27.70 10.49 41.74
C ALA A 365 -28.39 9.75 42.90
N PRO A 366 -29.35 10.36 43.61
CA PRO A 366 -30.12 9.69 44.64
C PRO A 366 -31.03 8.62 44.03
N VAL A 367 -31.31 7.54 44.77
CA VAL A 367 -32.16 6.43 44.31
C VAL A 367 -33.38 6.25 45.20
N THR A 368 -34.53 5.97 44.58
CA THR A 368 -35.79 5.76 45.30
C THR A 368 -36.01 4.27 45.56
N ALA A 369 -36.43 3.93 46.79
CA ALA A 369 -36.82 2.57 47.18
C ALA A 369 -38.15 2.14 46.53
N ASP A 370 -38.25 0.86 46.17
CA ASP A 370 -39.42 0.27 45.51
C ASP A 370 -40.64 0.12 46.45
N GLU A 371 -41.73 -0.51 45.97
CA GLU A 371 -42.95 -0.77 46.75
C GLU A 371 -42.72 -1.65 48.00
N ASN A 372 -41.61 -2.40 48.06
CA ASN A 372 -41.20 -3.23 49.19
C ASN A 372 -40.14 -2.54 50.06
N GLY A 373 -39.74 -1.31 49.73
CA GLY A 373 -38.65 -0.58 50.36
C GLY A 373 -37.25 -0.97 49.86
N ILE A 374 -37.11 -1.83 48.85
CA ILE A 374 -35.80 -2.25 48.32
C ILE A 374 -35.19 -1.15 47.46
N TYR A 375 -33.92 -0.83 47.69
CA TYR A 375 -33.15 0.11 46.88
C TYR A 375 -31.85 -0.52 46.35
N THR A 376 -31.29 0.08 45.30
CA THR A 376 -29.94 -0.24 44.79
C THR A 376 -29.33 1.01 44.19
N ALA A 377 -28.23 1.48 44.77
CA ALA A 377 -27.39 2.57 44.26
C ALA A 377 -26.16 1.98 43.54
N THR A 378 -25.68 2.65 42.49
CA THR A 378 -24.45 2.29 41.78
C THR A 378 -23.38 3.34 42.05
N VAL A 379 -22.19 2.91 42.48
CA VAL A 379 -21.04 3.76 42.80
C VAL A 379 -19.79 3.33 42.02
N PRO A 380 -18.86 4.24 41.70
CA PRO A 380 -17.62 3.88 41.00
C PRO A 380 -16.65 3.07 41.87
N TYR A 381 -15.70 2.39 41.24
CA TYR A 381 -14.60 1.72 41.93
C TYR A 381 -13.86 2.65 42.89
N ASN A 382 -13.56 2.14 44.08
CA ASN A 382 -12.92 2.84 45.20
C ASN A 382 -13.71 4.05 45.74
N TRP A 383 -15.00 4.17 45.44
CA TRP A 383 -15.87 5.21 46.01
C TRP A 383 -15.84 5.20 47.54
N SER A 384 -15.84 6.40 48.12
CA SER A 384 -15.89 6.64 49.56
C SER A 384 -16.85 7.79 49.82
N GLY A 385 -17.80 7.59 50.72
CA GLY A 385 -18.90 8.54 50.93
C GLY A 385 -20.00 7.95 51.80
N SER A 386 -21.08 8.71 51.97
CA SER A 386 -22.24 8.30 52.75
C SER A 386 -23.47 8.11 51.88
N ILE A 387 -24.36 7.23 52.34
CA ILE A 387 -25.74 7.14 51.90
C ILE A 387 -26.69 7.57 53.03
N ILE A 388 -27.72 8.33 52.70
CA ILE A 388 -28.62 8.98 53.67
C ILE A 388 -30.09 8.74 53.25
N PRO A 389 -30.87 7.95 54.00
CA PRO A 389 -32.29 7.73 53.72
C PRO A 389 -33.14 8.94 54.14
N SER A 390 -34.19 9.23 53.36
CA SER A 390 -35.13 10.31 53.64
C SER A 390 -36.54 10.01 53.12
N LEU A 391 -37.56 10.35 53.90
CA LEU A 391 -38.98 10.29 53.51
C LEU A 391 -39.78 11.23 54.41
N GLY A 392 -40.71 12.00 53.83
CA GLY A 392 -41.55 12.92 54.59
C GLY A 392 -42.40 12.19 55.64
N GLY A 393 -42.29 12.60 56.91
CA GLY A 393 -43.00 11.99 58.02
C GLY A 393 -42.36 10.74 58.63
N TYR A 394 -41.10 10.43 58.30
CA TYR A 394 -40.32 9.33 58.90
C TYR A 394 -38.95 9.81 59.42
N THR A 395 -38.46 9.18 60.49
CA THR A 395 -37.04 9.14 60.83
C THR A 395 -36.45 7.78 60.49
N PHE A 396 -35.12 7.69 60.33
CA PHE A 396 -34.45 6.47 59.90
C PHE A 396 -33.33 6.08 60.88
N ASN A 397 -33.16 4.77 61.07
CA ASN A 397 -32.09 4.19 61.87
C ASN A 397 -31.33 3.11 61.08
N PRO A 398 -30.01 3.22 60.87
CA PRO A 398 -29.19 4.40 61.17
C PRO A 398 -29.60 5.62 60.33
N PRO A 399 -29.32 6.86 60.77
CA PRO A 399 -29.69 8.07 60.02
C PRO A 399 -28.84 8.29 58.76
N ALA A 400 -27.70 7.62 58.67
CA ALA A 400 -26.81 7.56 57.50
C ALA A 400 -25.89 6.33 57.64
N GLN A 401 -25.32 5.84 56.54
CA GLN A 401 -24.22 4.88 56.55
C GLN A 401 -23.06 5.40 55.71
N THR A 402 -21.82 5.24 56.18
CA THR A 402 -20.60 5.63 55.46
C THR A 402 -19.82 4.41 55.00
N PHE A 403 -19.28 4.48 53.78
CA PHE A 403 -18.37 3.49 53.21
C PHE A 403 -17.04 4.15 52.82
N ALA A 404 -15.98 3.37 52.83
CA ALA A 404 -14.68 3.74 52.30
C ALA A 404 -14.19 2.65 51.34
N ASN A 405 -13.55 3.07 50.25
CA ASN A 405 -12.88 2.22 49.26
C ASN A 405 -13.77 1.05 48.77
N VAL A 406 -14.93 1.35 48.20
CA VAL A 406 -15.86 0.34 47.66
C VAL A 406 -15.24 -0.32 46.43
N VAL A 407 -14.71 -1.54 46.62
CA VAL A 407 -14.09 -2.38 45.58
C VAL A 407 -14.84 -3.70 45.33
N GLU A 408 -16.03 -3.84 45.93
CA GLU A 408 -16.96 -4.96 45.78
C GLU A 408 -18.36 -4.49 46.17
N ASN A 409 -19.41 -5.22 45.78
CA ASN A 409 -20.79 -4.87 46.13
C ASN A 409 -21.02 -4.88 47.64
N ARG A 410 -21.84 -3.97 48.15
CA ARG A 410 -22.16 -3.79 49.57
C ARG A 410 -23.67 -3.87 49.83
N ALA A 411 -24.03 -4.14 51.07
CA ALA A 411 -25.41 -4.10 51.55
C ALA A 411 -25.54 -3.19 52.77
N GLN A 412 -26.67 -2.50 52.90
CA GLN A 412 -27.07 -1.74 54.09
C GLN A 412 -28.59 -1.61 54.16
N ASP A 413 -29.16 -2.04 55.29
CA ASP A 413 -30.59 -1.85 55.59
C ASP A 413 -30.82 -0.65 56.52
N PHE A 414 -31.98 -0.03 56.41
CA PHE A 414 -32.47 1.04 57.28
C PHE A 414 -33.84 0.68 57.84
N SER A 415 -34.11 1.11 59.07
CA SER A 415 -35.44 1.03 59.68
C SER A 415 -36.10 2.39 59.65
N ALA A 416 -37.22 2.52 58.94
CA ALA A 416 -38.03 3.73 58.92
C ALA A 416 -39.03 3.73 60.09
N VAL A 417 -39.11 4.83 60.82
CA VAL A 417 -39.99 5.00 61.98
C VAL A 417 -40.91 6.20 61.74
N PRO A 418 -42.24 6.04 61.73
CA PRO A 418 -43.17 7.15 61.53
C PRO A 418 -43.02 8.24 62.62
N ILE A 419 -43.01 9.50 62.19
CA ILE A 419 -43.01 10.66 63.09
C ILE A 419 -44.42 10.85 63.64
N THR A 420 -44.56 10.76 64.97
CA THR A 420 -45.77 11.15 65.70
C THR A 420 -45.61 12.53 66.31
N ILE A 421 -46.62 13.37 66.14
CA ILE A 421 -46.71 14.71 66.71
C ILE A 421 -47.62 14.70 67.93
N THR A 422 -47.19 15.35 69.01
CA THR A 422 -48.03 15.54 70.20
C THR A 422 -48.85 16.81 70.08
N ILE A 423 -50.17 16.68 70.24
CA ILE A 423 -51.09 17.79 70.49
C ILE A 423 -51.46 17.75 71.97
N SER A 424 -51.30 18.87 72.67
CA SER A 424 -51.58 19.00 74.10
C SER A 424 -52.25 20.33 74.43
N GLY A 425 -52.62 20.55 75.69
CA GLY A 425 -53.13 21.83 76.18
C GLY A 425 -54.00 21.65 77.41
N ASN A 426 -54.73 22.68 77.79
CA ASN A 426 -55.68 22.66 78.90
C ASN A 426 -57.12 22.78 78.40
N ALA A 427 -58.01 21.90 78.87
CA ALA A 427 -59.42 21.88 78.52
C ALA A 427 -60.27 22.89 79.31
N GLY A 428 -59.68 23.62 80.27
CA GLY A 428 -60.36 24.58 81.15
C GLY A 428 -61.11 23.94 82.32
N VAL A 429 -61.32 22.61 82.31
CA VAL A 429 -61.94 21.84 83.41
C VAL A 429 -61.42 20.40 83.46
N PRO A 430 -61.19 19.82 84.64
CA PRO A 430 -60.84 18.40 84.79
C PRO A 430 -61.88 17.45 84.20
N ALA A 431 -61.43 16.26 83.78
CA ALA A 431 -62.26 15.18 83.20
C ALA A 431 -63.06 15.54 81.93
N ALA A 432 -62.82 16.71 81.30
CA ALA A 432 -63.29 16.97 79.95
C ALA A 432 -62.74 15.93 78.96
N THR A 433 -63.59 15.41 78.09
CA THR A 433 -63.22 14.45 77.05
C THR A 433 -62.90 15.19 75.76
N ILE A 434 -61.64 15.07 75.32
CA ILE A 434 -61.13 15.63 74.06
C ILE A 434 -61.24 14.57 72.97
N SER A 435 -62.17 14.78 72.05
CA SER A 435 -62.33 13.94 70.85
C SER A 435 -61.55 14.55 69.68
N TYR A 436 -60.92 13.73 68.85
CA TYR A 436 -60.15 14.21 67.69
C TYR A 436 -60.24 13.27 66.48
N THR A 437 -60.10 13.81 65.28
CA THR A 437 -60.32 13.06 64.03
C THR A 437 -59.34 11.91 63.86
N GLY A 438 -59.87 10.68 63.81
CA GLY A 438 -59.11 9.46 63.53
C GLY A 438 -58.40 8.82 64.72
N GLY A 439 -58.67 9.26 65.96
CA GLY A 439 -58.09 8.68 67.18
C GLY A 439 -59.10 8.38 68.27
N THR A 440 -58.62 7.81 69.38
CA THR A 440 -59.41 7.52 70.58
C THR A 440 -59.46 8.74 71.50
N PRO A 441 -60.64 9.23 71.92
CA PRO A 441 -60.74 10.40 72.80
C PRO A 441 -59.95 10.24 74.11
N VAL A 442 -59.30 11.33 74.56
CA VAL A 442 -58.54 11.39 75.81
C VAL A 442 -59.26 12.24 76.85
N MET A 443 -59.08 11.93 78.15
CA MET A 443 -59.64 12.74 79.24
C MET A 443 -58.61 13.70 79.80
N ALA A 444 -59.05 14.91 80.12
CA ALA A 444 -58.26 15.93 80.82
C ALA A 444 -57.97 15.53 82.28
N ASP A 445 -56.77 15.82 82.75
CA ASP A 445 -56.27 15.48 84.09
C ASP A 445 -56.93 16.31 85.22
N GLY A 446 -56.48 16.09 86.47
CA GLY A 446 -56.99 16.80 87.65
C GLY A 446 -56.77 18.32 87.68
N ALA A 447 -55.97 18.87 86.75
CA ALA A 447 -55.75 20.29 86.52
C ALA A 447 -56.27 20.76 85.14
N GLY A 448 -56.97 19.90 84.40
CA GLY A 448 -57.54 20.17 83.08
C GLY A 448 -56.60 19.91 81.89
N ASN A 449 -55.37 19.44 82.09
CA ASN A 449 -54.43 19.24 80.99
C ASN A 449 -54.73 17.95 80.20
N TYR A 450 -54.51 17.97 78.90
CA TYR A 450 -54.60 16.80 78.03
C TYR A 450 -53.38 16.71 77.10
N ALA A 451 -53.10 15.50 76.60
CA ALA A 451 -52.18 15.26 75.50
C ALA A 451 -52.59 14.01 74.72
N PHE A 452 -52.41 14.03 73.40
CA PHE A 452 -52.55 12.88 72.52
C PHE A 452 -51.56 12.98 71.35
N THR A 453 -51.32 11.88 70.65
CA THR A 453 -50.44 11.85 69.47
C THR A 453 -51.24 11.63 68.18
N VAL A 454 -50.75 12.27 67.11
CA VAL A 454 -51.25 12.16 65.73
C VAL A 454 -50.08 11.91 64.77
N PRO A 455 -50.30 11.41 63.55
CA PRO A 455 -49.26 11.33 62.53
C PRO A 455 -48.69 12.69 62.14
N TYR A 456 -47.46 12.73 61.63
CA TYR A 456 -46.91 13.91 60.95
C TYR A 456 -47.80 14.35 59.77
N ASN A 457 -47.98 15.67 59.61
CA ASN A 457 -48.86 16.29 58.62
C ASN A 457 -50.36 15.95 58.79
N TRP A 458 -50.77 15.49 59.98
CA TRP A 458 -52.19 15.25 60.29
C TRP A 458 -53.03 16.53 60.20
N SER A 459 -54.27 16.36 59.77
CA SER A 459 -55.30 17.41 59.72
C SER A 459 -56.60 16.86 60.29
N GLY A 460 -57.34 17.68 61.04
CA GLY A 460 -58.62 17.31 61.62
C GLY A 460 -59.04 18.16 62.81
N SER A 461 -60.23 17.87 63.32
CA SER A 461 -60.86 18.57 64.43
C SER A 461 -60.30 18.09 65.78
N VAL A 462 -60.25 19.00 66.76
CA VAL A 462 -60.02 18.74 68.19
C VAL A 462 -61.17 19.37 68.96
N ILE A 463 -61.99 18.56 69.63
CA ILE A 463 -63.29 18.97 70.19
C ILE A 463 -63.38 18.58 71.67
N PRO A 464 -63.43 19.55 72.61
CA PRO A 464 -63.63 19.28 74.03
C PRO A 464 -65.11 19.03 74.35
N SER A 465 -65.39 18.22 75.36
CA SER A 465 -66.75 17.92 75.80
C SER A 465 -66.84 17.52 77.27
N LEU A 466 -67.83 18.05 77.98
CA LEU A 466 -68.20 17.64 79.34
C LEU A 466 -69.66 18.03 79.61
N THR A 467 -70.46 17.12 80.17
CA THR A 467 -71.87 17.40 80.46
C THR A 467 -72.00 18.52 81.49
N GLY A 468 -72.76 19.56 81.16
CA GLY A 468 -72.95 20.74 82.01
C GLY A 468 -71.95 21.88 81.76
N PHE A 469 -71.05 21.76 80.78
CA PHE A 469 -70.13 22.83 80.37
C PHE A 469 -70.24 23.15 78.88
N THR A 470 -70.06 24.42 78.54
CA THR A 470 -69.74 24.90 77.19
C THR A 470 -68.27 25.29 77.12
N PHE A 471 -67.64 25.06 75.97
CA PHE A 471 -66.22 25.31 75.76
C PHE A 471 -66.02 26.38 74.69
N GLU A 472 -65.01 27.24 74.86
CA GLU A 472 -64.60 28.24 73.88
C GLU A 472 -63.10 28.12 73.58
N PRO A 473 -62.69 27.92 72.30
CA PRO A 473 -63.55 27.62 71.16
C PRO A 473 -64.28 26.27 71.35
N ALA A 474 -65.47 26.13 70.76
CA ALA A 474 -66.25 24.88 70.85
C ALA A 474 -65.57 23.66 70.19
N GLY A 475 -64.54 23.91 69.39
CA GLY A 475 -63.63 22.95 68.79
C GLY A 475 -62.64 23.70 67.89
N GLN A 476 -61.48 23.10 67.62
CA GLN A 476 -60.45 23.69 66.75
C GLN A 476 -60.19 22.78 65.55
N GLU A 477 -60.20 23.34 64.34
CA GLU A 477 -59.67 22.67 63.15
C GLU A 477 -58.16 22.84 63.06
N MET A 478 -57.45 21.74 62.85
CA MET A 478 -56.01 21.69 62.69
C MET A 478 -55.67 21.24 61.26
N LEU A 479 -54.72 21.92 60.61
CA LEU A 479 -54.32 21.65 59.23
C LEU A 479 -52.82 21.42 59.14
N SER A 480 -52.42 20.30 58.52
CA SER A 480 -51.03 19.96 58.20
C SER A 480 -50.05 20.13 59.38
N ILE A 481 -50.40 19.58 60.54
CA ILE A 481 -49.59 19.76 61.76
C ILE A 481 -48.30 18.94 61.66
N THR A 482 -47.16 19.64 61.63
CA THR A 482 -45.82 19.08 61.40
C THR A 482 -44.89 19.16 62.63
N GLY A 483 -45.37 19.76 63.73
CA GLY A 483 -44.62 19.93 64.98
C GLY A 483 -45.56 19.98 66.19
N ASN A 484 -45.03 19.68 67.38
CA ASN A 484 -45.83 19.61 68.61
C ASN A 484 -46.57 20.93 68.86
N THR A 485 -47.88 20.84 69.11
CA THR A 485 -48.81 21.98 69.10
C THR A 485 -49.58 22.04 70.41
N VAL A 486 -49.75 23.24 70.95
CA VAL A 486 -50.59 23.49 72.13
C VAL A 486 -51.91 24.10 71.67
N GLN A 487 -53.03 23.57 72.18
CA GLN A 487 -54.37 24.09 71.98
C GLN A 487 -55.11 24.10 73.31
N ASP A 488 -55.46 25.28 73.80
CA ASP A 488 -56.23 25.44 75.03
C ASP A 488 -57.71 25.71 74.73
N PHE A 489 -58.58 25.35 75.67
CA PHE A 489 -60.01 25.60 75.66
C PHE A 489 -60.45 26.19 77.01
N SER A 490 -61.36 27.15 77.00
CA SER A 490 -61.96 27.72 78.21
C SER A 490 -63.32 27.08 78.48
N ALA A 491 -63.50 26.45 79.64
CA ALA A 491 -64.76 25.79 80.02
C ALA A 491 -65.62 26.69 80.92
N VAL A 492 -66.92 26.80 80.60
CA VAL A 492 -67.89 27.62 81.34
C VAL A 492 -69.09 26.75 81.74
N PRO A 493 -69.49 26.71 83.03
CA PRO A 493 -70.67 25.96 83.45
C PRO A 493 -71.98 26.50 82.85
N VAL A 494 -72.84 25.60 82.38
CA VAL A 494 -74.18 25.93 81.87
C VAL A 494 -75.16 26.07 83.04
N PRO A 495 -75.82 27.22 83.25
CA PRO A 495 -76.70 27.44 84.39
C PRO A 495 -77.99 26.61 84.28
N THR A 496 -78.23 25.75 85.27
CA THR A 496 -79.39 24.85 85.32
C THR A 496 -80.65 25.58 85.78
N ASN A 497 -81.66 25.66 84.91
CA ASN A 497 -83.02 26.10 85.26
C ASN A 497 -84.01 24.92 85.19
N THR A 498 -84.69 24.63 86.29
CA THR A 498 -85.80 23.67 86.38
C THR A 498 -87.15 24.32 85.97
N PRO A 499 -88.19 23.54 85.59
CA PRO A 499 -89.06 23.93 84.46
C PRO A 499 -90.56 24.17 84.78
N LEU A 500 -91.37 24.28 83.69
CA LEU A 500 -92.85 24.05 83.56
C LEU A 500 -93.74 25.32 83.63
N PRO A 501 -94.93 25.46 82.94
CA PRO A 501 -95.61 24.61 81.91
C PRO A 501 -96.08 25.29 80.58
N THR A 502 -96.26 24.46 79.54
CA THR A 502 -97.33 24.42 78.48
C THR A 502 -97.57 25.48 77.37
N ASN A 503 -97.78 24.93 76.16
CA ASN A 503 -98.73 25.27 75.06
C ASN A 503 -98.32 26.08 73.79
N THR A 504 -98.61 25.42 72.67
CA THR A 504 -98.59 25.65 71.20
C THR A 504 -99.43 26.85 70.66
N PRO A 505 -99.45 27.19 69.33
CA PRO A 505 -98.65 26.71 68.16
C PRO A 505 -98.17 27.78 67.09
N LEU A 506 -97.15 27.43 66.26
CA LEU A 506 -96.83 27.91 64.86
C LEU A 506 -96.65 29.45 64.59
N PRO A 507 -96.03 29.92 63.47
CA PRO A 507 -95.37 29.21 62.36
C PRO A 507 -93.95 29.71 61.93
N THR A 508 -93.32 28.98 60.99
CA THR A 508 -92.29 29.40 60.00
C THR A 508 -91.24 30.47 60.32
N ASN A 509 -89.95 30.13 60.15
CA ASN A 509 -89.24 30.42 58.90
C ASN A 509 -87.88 29.70 58.75
N THR A 510 -87.46 29.53 57.49
CA THR A 510 -86.21 28.87 57.06
C THR A 510 -85.06 29.88 56.97
N PRO A 511 -83.81 29.46 57.26
CA PRO A 511 -82.74 29.70 56.29
C PRO A 511 -81.92 28.45 55.99
N THR A 512 -81.79 28.12 54.71
CA THR A 512 -80.93 27.03 54.22
C THR A 512 -79.52 27.59 53.99
N PHE A 513 -78.53 27.13 54.74
CA PHE A 513 -77.13 27.48 54.48
C PHE A 513 -76.52 26.52 53.45
N THR A 514 -76.41 27.00 52.20
CA THR A 514 -75.67 26.33 51.13
C THR A 514 -74.19 26.69 51.21
N PRO A 515 -73.25 25.74 51.38
CA PRO A 515 -71.83 26.03 51.34
C PRO A 515 -71.35 26.26 49.90
N THR A 516 -71.15 27.52 49.53
CA THR A 516 -70.58 27.89 48.22
C THR A 516 -69.05 27.74 48.24
N SER A 517 -68.56 26.53 47.98
CA SER A 517 -67.13 26.26 47.78
C SER A 517 -66.76 26.34 46.29
N THR A 518 -66.30 27.51 45.84
CA THR A 518 -65.75 27.71 44.51
C THR A 518 -64.41 27.00 44.36
N ILE A 519 -64.41 25.81 43.76
CA ILE A 519 -63.17 25.12 43.37
C ILE A 519 -62.53 25.91 42.21
N GLN A 520 -61.44 26.62 42.48
CA GLN A 520 -60.54 27.05 41.42
C GLN A 520 -59.79 25.84 40.89
N THR A 521 -60.18 25.36 39.70
CA THR A 521 -59.38 24.40 38.94
C THR A 521 -58.05 25.06 38.55
N VAL A 522 -56.98 24.70 39.26
CA VAL A 522 -55.61 25.10 38.90
C VAL A 522 -55.30 24.58 37.49
N LYS A 523 -54.57 25.37 36.69
CA LYS A 523 -54.30 25.06 35.29
C LYS A 523 -53.56 23.72 35.17
N SER A 524 -54.21 22.71 34.61
CA SER A 524 -53.51 21.55 34.06
C SER A 524 -52.61 22.03 32.91
N PHE A 525 -51.38 21.50 32.86
CA PHE A 525 -50.45 21.83 31.79
C PHE A 525 -51.03 21.37 30.45
N ALA A 526 -50.87 22.21 29.41
CA ALA A 526 -51.25 21.81 28.07
C ALA A 526 -50.42 20.59 27.67
N ALA A 527 -51.08 19.49 27.32
CA ALA A 527 -50.41 18.36 26.67
C ALA A 527 -49.72 18.88 25.42
N ALA A 528 -48.42 18.58 25.28
CA ALA A 528 -47.67 18.98 24.10
C ALA A 528 -48.38 18.42 22.85
N ALA A 529 -48.60 19.26 21.85
CA ALA A 529 -49.22 18.84 20.60
C ALA A 529 -48.28 17.84 19.91
N SER A 530 -48.58 16.55 20.04
CA SER A 530 -47.90 15.50 19.29
C SER A 530 -48.13 15.79 17.81
N SER A 531 -47.06 16.09 17.09
CA SER A 531 -47.14 16.46 15.68
C SER A 531 -47.55 15.24 14.86
N THR A 532 -48.83 15.16 14.51
CA THR A 532 -49.36 14.11 13.63
C THR A 532 -48.71 14.23 12.25
N THR A 533 -47.65 13.46 12.02
CA THR A 533 -46.98 13.34 10.73
C THR A 533 -47.92 12.63 9.76
N THR A 534 -48.57 13.41 8.89
CA THR A 534 -49.50 12.88 7.90
C THR A 534 -48.77 11.91 6.96
N ALA A 535 -49.07 10.62 7.11
CA ALA A 535 -48.51 9.57 6.27
C ALA A 535 -48.97 9.73 4.81
N VAL A 536 -48.04 9.62 3.87
CA VAL A 536 -48.33 9.65 2.42
C VAL A 536 -48.77 8.28 1.90
N GLY A 537 -49.62 8.21 0.87
CA GLY A 537 -50.00 6.94 0.25
C GLY A 537 -48.99 6.43 -0.78
N ALA A 538 -49.38 5.45 -1.60
CA ALA A 538 -48.61 5.02 -2.76
C ALA A 538 -48.32 6.18 -3.76
N GLY A 539 -47.10 6.22 -4.27
CA GLY A 539 -46.62 7.29 -5.17
C GLY A 539 -45.10 7.48 -5.12
N THR A 540 -44.58 8.32 -6.02
CA THR A 540 -43.17 8.70 -6.06
C THR A 540 -42.94 10.03 -5.34
N TYR A 541 -42.01 10.03 -4.39
CA TYR A 541 -41.62 11.16 -3.55
C TYR A 541 -40.17 11.54 -3.85
N ASP A 542 -40.04 12.41 -4.86
CA ASP A 542 -38.84 13.12 -5.29
C ASP A 542 -38.05 13.77 -4.12
N ASP A 543 -36.73 13.94 -4.29
CA ASP A 543 -35.85 14.58 -3.31
C ASP A 543 -36.30 15.99 -2.88
N THR A 544 -36.97 16.73 -3.76
CA THR A 544 -37.51 18.07 -3.44
C THR A 544 -38.88 18.04 -2.76
N SER A 545 -39.48 16.85 -2.56
CA SER A 545 -40.81 16.69 -1.99
C SER A 545 -40.89 17.19 -0.55
N SER A 546 -41.86 18.05 -0.26
CA SER A 546 -42.13 18.58 1.09
C SER A 546 -42.51 17.53 2.14
N ASN A 547 -42.79 16.29 1.71
CA ASN A 547 -43.05 15.16 2.60
C ASN A 547 -41.77 14.49 3.12
N VAL A 548 -40.66 14.56 2.37
CA VAL A 548 -39.35 14.07 2.82
C VAL A 548 -38.80 15.00 3.90
N LYS A 549 -38.30 14.43 4.99
CA LYS A 549 -37.74 15.17 6.14
C LYS A 549 -36.25 14.92 6.23
N TYR A 550 -35.46 15.95 6.01
CA TYR A 550 -34.01 15.93 6.12
C TYR A 550 -33.56 16.41 7.51
N THR A 551 -32.55 15.75 8.09
CA THR A 551 -31.80 16.23 9.25
C THR A 551 -30.30 16.23 8.95
N GLY A 552 -29.52 17.04 9.68
CA GLY A 552 -28.13 17.30 9.33
C GLY A 552 -27.99 18.25 8.13
N THR A 553 -26.85 18.20 7.46
CA THR A 553 -26.52 19.14 6.38
C THR A 553 -26.56 18.44 5.03
N TRP A 554 -27.54 18.79 4.20
CA TRP A 554 -27.71 18.27 2.84
C TRP A 554 -27.52 19.37 1.80
N GLN A 555 -26.82 19.05 0.71
CA GLN A 555 -26.60 19.93 -0.43
C GLN A 555 -27.54 19.56 -1.57
N LYS A 556 -28.24 20.54 -2.14
CA LYS A 556 -29.06 20.34 -3.34
C LYS A 556 -28.18 20.43 -4.57
N MET A 557 -28.34 19.49 -5.50
CA MET A 557 -27.59 19.44 -6.75
C MET A 557 -28.53 19.15 -7.93
N THR A 558 -28.11 19.57 -9.13
CA THR A 558 -28.87 19.38 -10.37
C THR A 558 -28.02 18.60 -11.37
N ALA A 559 -28.52 17.46 -11.84
CA ALA A 559 -27.81 16.55 -12.74
C ALA A 559 -28.76 15.95 -13.79
N ARG A 560 -28.24 15.42 -14.90
CA ARG A 560 -29.11 14.90 -15.99
C ARG A 560 -29.72 13.51 -15.72
N GLY A 561 -29.24 12.80 -14.70
CA GLY A 561 -29.63 11.41 -14.40
C GLY A 561 -30.71 11.21 -13.34
N PRO A 562 -30.78 12.01 -12.26
CA PRO A 562 -31.83 11.89 -11.25
C PRO A 562 -33.26 12.17 -11.75
N LEU A 563 -34.24 11.75 -10.96
CA LEU A 563 -35.63 12.12 -11.11
C LEU A 563 -35.76 13.65 -11.09
N ASN A 564 -36.58 14.20 -11.98
CA ASN A 564 -36.76 15.66 -12.20
C ASN A 564 -35.47 16.49 -12.39
N LYS A 565 -34.30 15.82 -12.51
CA LYS A 565 -32.93 16.38 -12.53
C LYS A 565 -32.44 16.92 -11.18
N THR A 566 -33.10 16.59 -10.07
CA THR A 566 -32.76 17.05 -8.70
C THR A 566 -32.26 15.90 -7.82
N ASN A 567 -31.40 16.21 -6.85
CA ASN A 567 -30.89 15.25 -5.87
C ASN A 567 -30.39 16.01 -4.62
N HIS A 568 -30.60 15.45 -3.43
CA HIS A 568 -29.95 15.91 -2.19
C HIS A 568 -28.81 14.97 -1.81
N ILE A 569 -27.60 15.50 -1.64
CA ILE A 569 -26.40 14.75 -1.25
C ILE A 569 -25.84 15.21 0.11
N THR A 570 -25.17 14.33 0.85
CA THR A 570 -24.43 14.71 2.07
C THR A 570 -23.17 13.85 2.31
N SER A 571 -22.12 14.49 2.81
CA SER A 571 -20.91 13.88 3.37
C SER A 571 -20.66 14.30 4.83
N ILE A 572 -21.69 14.81 5.52
CA ILE A 572 -21.60 15.32 6.90
C ILE A 572 -22.39 14.38 7.83
N SER A 573 -21.84 14.08 9.02
CA SER A 573 -22.50 13.26 10.04
C SER A 573 -22.80 14.10 11.30
N PRO A 574 -23.93 13.87 12.00
CA PRO A 574 -25.06 13.03 11.59
C PRO A 574 -25.91 13.72 10.52
N SER A 575 -26.36 12.97 9.51
CA SER A 575 -27.36 13.43 8.54
C SER A 575 -28.28 12.27 8.15
N THR A 576 -29.58 12.53 8.12
CA THR A 576 -30.62 11.55 7.74
C THR A 576 -31.64 12.16 6.78
N ALA A 577 -32.35 11.30 6.06
CA ALA A 577 -33.57 11.67 5.33
C ALA A 577 -34.65 10.62 5.56
N SER A 578 -35.90 11.03 5.75
CA SER A 578 -37.00 10.12 6.08
C SER A 578 -38.32 10.45 5.41
N LEU A 579 -39.18 9.43 5.28
CA LEU A 579 -40.55 9.55 4.77
C LEU A 579 -41.48 8.65 5.59
N THR A 580 -42.53 9.24 6.16
CA THR A 580 -43.65 8.50 6.77
C THR A 580 -44.73 8.27 5.72
N PHE A 581 -45.07 7.01 5.49
CA PHE A 581 -46.01 6.56 4.45
C PHE A 581 -47.00 5.53 5.02
N ASN A 582 -48.07 5.27 4.27
CA ASN A 582 -49.06 4.24 4.53
C ASN A 582 -49.10 3.33 3.31
N GLY A 583 -48.67 2.08 3.46
CA GLY A 583 -48.57 1.13 2.34
C GLY A 583 -47.66 -0.06 2.62
N THR A 584 -47.58 -0.99 1.65
CA THR A 584 -46.96 -2.32 1.86
C THR A 584 -45.48 -2.43 1.47
N ARG A 585 -44.94 -1.50 0.68
CA ARG A 585 -43.52 -1.45 0.31
C ARG A 585 -43.02 -0.03 0.11
N VAL A 586 -41.70 0.14 0.21
CA VAL A 586 -41.00 1.36 -0.21
C VAL A 586 -39.68 1.05 -0.93
N ASP A 587 -39.47 1.70 -2.07
CA ASP A 587 -38.17 1.81 -2.73
C ASP A 587 -37.42 3.05 -2.22
N TYR A 588 -36.11 2.91 -2.09
CA TYR A 588 -35.14 4.00 -1.97
C TYR A 588 -34.36 4.11 -3.28
N ILE A 589 -34.44 5.28 -3.92
CA ILE A 589 -33.76 5.62 -5.17
C ILE A 589 -32.61 6.57 -4.88
N TYR A 590 -31.44 6.24 -5.42
CA TYR A 590 -30.16 6.85 -5.12
C TYR A 590 -29.20 6.73 -6.31
N SER A 591 -27.95 7.19 -6.16
CA SER A 591 -26.89 6.95 -7.12
C SER A 591 -25.67 6.28 -6.50
N THR A 592 -24.96 5.48 -7.29
CA THR A 592 -23.67 4.94 -6.89
C THR A 592 -22.54 5.70 -7.56
N TYR A 593 -21.51 6.08 -6.82
CA TYR A 593 -20.30 6.70 -7.36
C TYR A 593 -19.05 6.40 -6.50
N PHE A 594 -17.85 6.78 -6.94
CA PHE A 594 -16.62 6.26 -6.35
C PHE A 594 -16.29 6.90 -4.99
N ASN A 595 -16.88 8.06 -4.67
CA ASN A 595 -16.78 8.71 -3.36
C ASN A 595 -18.05 8.50 -2.49
N HIS A 596 -19.01 7.70 -2.96
CA HIS A 596 -20.17 7.29 -2.18
C HIS A 596 -19.80 6.16 -1.20
N GLY A 597 -20.39 6.17 0.00
CA GLY A 597 -20.06 5.25 1.10
C GLY A 597 -21.23 4.38 1.52
N THR A 598 -21.35 4.12 2.83
CA THR A 598 -22.41 3.27 3.39
C THR A 598 -23.57 4.10 3.93
N VAL A 599 -24.78 3.77 3.47
CA VAL A 599 -26.05 4.24 4.02
C VAL A 599 -26.74 3.13 4.80
N GLN A 600 -27.15 3.41 6.03
CA GLN A 600 -27.96 2.51 6.84
C GLN A 600 -29.44 2.82 6.59
N ILE A 601 -30.23 1.78 6.32
CA ILE A 601 -31.66 1.90 6.04
C ILE A 601 -32.42 1.37 7.24
N ILE A 602 -33.28 2.21 7.81
CA ILE A 602 -34.05 1.98 9.02
C ILE A 602 -35.54 2.05 8.64
N ILE A 603 -36.35 1.11 9.11
CA ILE A 603 -37.81 1.15 9.00
C ILE A 603 -38.39 1.06 10.42
N ASP A 604 -39.28 2.00 10.76
CA ASP A 604 -39.96 2.09 12.07
C ASP A 604 -39.02 2.13 13.29
N GLY A 605 -37.82 2.68 13.10
CA GLY A 605 -36.77 2.75 14.13
C GLY A 605 -35.89 1.49 14.22
N ILE A 606 -36.18 0.44 13.44
CA ILE A 606 -35.40 -0.80 13.38
C ILE A 606 -34.46 -0.76 12.15
N PRO A 607 -33.13 -0.92 12.31
CA PRO A 607 -32.22 -1.09 11.18
C PRO A 607 -32.56 -2.35 10.36
N VAL A 608 -32.75 -2.17 9.06
CA VAL A 608 -33.11 -3.24 8.10
C VAL A 608 -31.89 -3.73 7.34
N THR A 609 -31.03 -2.82 6.90
CA THR A 609 -29.80 -3.16 6.18
C THR A 609 -28.80 -2.01 6.18
N GLU A 610 -27.56 -2.32 5.81
CA GLU A 610 -26.53 -1.34 5.46
C GLU A 610 -26.13 -1.57 4.00
N LEU A 611 -26.20 -0.50 3.22
CA LEU A 611 -26.05 -0.52 1.78
C LEU A 611 -24.83 0.32 1.41
N ASN A 612 -23.78 -0.34 0.93
CA ASN A 612 -22.65 0.36 0.32
C ASN A 612 -23.06 0.86 -1.07
N THR A 613 -23.02 2.18 -1.27
CA THR A 613 -23.38 2.85 -2.52
C THR A 613 -22.15 3.24 -3.36
N PHE A 614 -20.96 2.75 -3.01
CA PHE A 614 -19.75 2.87 -3.83
C PHE A 614 -19.91 2.27 -5.24
N SER A 615 -19.42 2.96 -6.27
CA SER A 615 -19.12 2.36 -7.58
C SER A 615 -18.14 3.18 -8.41
N TRP A 616 -17.20 2.52 -9.10
CA TRP A 616 -16.23 3.13 -10.02
C TRP A 616 -16.84 3.88 -11.23
N ARG A 617 -18.17 3.88 -11.39
CA ARG A 617 -18.90 4.69 -12.39
C ARG A 617 -20.14 5.29 -11.76
N ILE A 618 -20.51 6.49 -12.17
CA ILE A 618 -21.77 7.09 -11.71
C ILE A 618 -22.96 6.34 -12.32
N VAL A 619 -23.80 5.74 -11.48
CA VAL A 619 -25.03 5.07 -11.89
C VAL A 619 -26.19 5.70 -11.13
N TRP A 620 -26.95 6.53 -11.83
CA TRP A 620 -28.17 7.17 -11.35
C TRP A 620 -29.34 6.18 -11.27
N GLN A 621 -30.41 6.55 -10.56
CA GLN A 621 -31.64 5.75 -10.46
C GLN A 621 -31.40 4.31 -9.96
N LYS A 622 -30.35 4.10 -9.15
CA LYS A 622 -30.12 2.85 -8.44
C LYS A 622 -31.22 2.69 -7.39
N ARG A 623 -31.68 1.45 -7.21
CA ARG A 623 -32.85 1.12 -6.38
C ARG A 623 -32.48 0.09 -5.34
N TRP A 624 -32.89 0.36 -4.11
CA TRP A 624 -33.11 -0.65 -3.07
C TRP A 624 -34.61 -0.72 -2.80
N THR A 625 -35.13 -1.92 -2.52
CA THR A 625 -36.56 -2.18 -2.30
C THR A 625 -36.72 -2.84 -0.94
N SER A 626 -37.70 -2.38 -0.15
CA SER A 626 -37.96 -2.95 1.18
C SER A 626 -38.41 -4.41 1.10
N PRO A 627 -38.22 -5.19 2.20
CA PRO A 627 -39.07 -6.33 2.48
C PRO A 627 -40.56 -5.98 2.40
N GLU A 628 -41.42 -6.99 2.34
CA GLU A 628 -42.86 -6.79 2.45
C GLU A 628 -43.22 -6.32 3.86
N LEU A 629 -43.91 -5.18 3.95
CA LEU A 629 -44.38 -4.60 5.20
C LEU A 629 -45.86 -4.95 5.41
N SER A 630 -46.32 -4.88 6.65
CA SER A 630 -47.75 -4.93 6.96
C SER A 630 -48.50 -3.81 6.23
N ALA A 631 -49.78 -4.01 5.94
CA ALA A 631 -50.63 -2.90 5.49
C ALA A 631 -50.85 -1.92 6.66
N GLY A 632 -50.13 -0.80 6.66
CA GLY A 632 -50.20 0.20 7.74
C GLY A 632 -49.27 1.39 7.53
N ILE A 633 -49.20 2.26 8.55
CA ILE A 633 -48.29 3.42 8.55
C ILE A 633 -46.90 2.98 8.97
N HIS A 634 -45.93 3.26 8.11
CA HIS A 634 -44.51 2.95 8.26
C HIS A 634 -43.66 4.22 8.06
N THR A 635 -42.42 4.24 8.56
CA THR A 635 -41.46 5.31 8.30
C THR A 635 -40.11 4.74 7.90
N ILE A 636 -39.69 5.00 6.65
CA ILE A 636 -38.31 4.77 6.22
C ILE A 636 -37.43 5.96 6.64
N THR A 637 -36.24 5.66 7.13
CA THR A 637 -35.17 6.63 7.37
C THR A 637 -33.87 6.08 6.80
N ILE A 638 -33.20 6.86 5.94
CA ILE A 638 -31.82 6.62 5.53
C ILE A 638 -30.88 7.43 6.43
N ASN A 639 -29.80 6.81 6.89
CA ASN A 639 -28.83 7.37 7.82
C ASN A 639 -27.41 7.22 7.26
N ARG A 640 -26.63 8.31 7.24
CA ARG A 640 -25.24 8.28 6.74
C ARG A 640 -24.31 7.62 7.75
N LEU A 641 -23.61 6.56 7.32
CA LEU A 641 -22.48 6.00 8.09
C LEU A 641 -21.13 6.51 7.57
N SER A 642 -20.90 6.49 6.25
CA SER A 642 -19.60 6.85 5.64
C SER A 642 -19.73 7.48 4.25
N GLY A 643 -18.62 7.98 3.69
CA GLY A 643 -18.53 8.54 2.32
C GLY A 643 -19.52 9.68 2.03
N TYR A 644 -19.89 9.86 0.77
CA TYR A 644 -21.12 10.58 0.39
C TYR A 644 -22.31 9.61 0.38
N ILE A 645 -23.52 10.11 0.70
CA ILE A 645 -24.79 9.45 0.39
C ILE A 645 -25.74 10.45 -0.26
N ASP A 646 -26.69 9.98 -1.05
CA ASP A 646 -27.64 10.80 -1.79
C ASP A 646 -29.08 10.27 -1.72
N LEU A 647 -30.06 11.13 -1.99
CA LEU A 647 -31.47 10.76 -2.10
C LEU A 647 -32.04 11.42 -3.36
N ASP A 648 -32.44 10.57 -4.31
CA ASP A 648 -33.01 10.90 -5.61
C ASP A 648 -34.56 10.83 -5.52
N ALA A 649 -35.10 9.74 -4.93
CA ALA A 649 -36.51 9.63 -4.57
C ALA A 649 -36.77 8.50 -3.56
N PHE A 650 -37.95 8.51 -2.91
CA PHE A 650 -38.61 7.30 -2.41
C PHE A 650 -39.80 6.93 -3.31
N ILE A 651 -40.16 5.66 -3.41
CA ILE A 651 -41.39 5.21 -4.10
C ILE A 651 -42.18 4.28 -3.20
N VAL A 652 -43.43 4.63 -2.87
CA VAL A 652 -44.32 3.82 -2.02
C VAL A 652 -45.29 3.04 -2.89
N SER A 653 -45.54 1.76 -2.57
CA SER A 653 -46.48 0.92 -3.34
C SER A 653 -47.37 0.00 -2.48
N ASP A 654 -48.60 -0.18 -2.99
CA ASP A 654 -49.67 -0.99 -2.41
C ASP A 654 -49.95 -2.21 -3.32
N ASP A 655 -49.34 -3.36 -3.02
CA ASP A 655 -49.45 -4.58 -3.84
C ASP A 655 -50.84 -5.24 -3.70
N SER A 656 -51.84 -4.66 -4.37
CA SER A 656 -53.26 -5.04 -4.26
C SER A 656 -53.95 -5.31 -5.61
N SER A 657 -53.20 -5.80 -6.61
CA SER A 657 -53.78 -6.33 -7.86
C SER A 657 -53.04 -7.56 -8.39
N SER A 658 -53.78 -8.52 -8.98
CA SER A 658 -53.26 -9.79 -9.49
C SER A 658 -53.16 -9.79 -11.02
N GLY A 659 -52.04 -10.27 -11.58
CA GLY A 659 -51.88 -10.30 -13.04
C GLY A 659 -50.60 -10.91 -13.61
N SER A 660 -50.56 -12.25 -13.73
CA SER A 660 -49.70 -13.05 -14.63
C SER A 660 -48.16 -12.93 -14.54
N GLN A 661 -47.53 -14.09 -14.28
CA GLN A 661 -46.08 -14.34 -14.24
C GLN A 661 -45.50 -14.62 -15.65
N PRO A 662 -44.15 -14.61 -15.80
CA PRO A 662 -43.48 -15.78 -16.39
C PRO A 662 -42.39 -16.39 -15.49
N THR A 663 -42.21 -17.71 -15.59
CA THR A 663 -41.50 -18.56 -14.60
C THR A 663 -40.02 -18.82 -14.88
N SER A 664 -39.21 -18.94 -13.82
CA SER A 664 -38.03 -19.83 -13.81
C SER A 664 -37.77 -20.48 -12.43
N THR A 665 -37.96 -21.80 -12.38
CA THR A 665 -37.38 -22.83 -11.49
C THR A 665 -36.77 -22.47 -10.12
N ASN A 666 -37.31 -23.12 -9.08
CA ASN A 666 -36.79 -23.12 -7.70
C ASN A 666 -35.38 -23.72 -7.53
N THR A 667 -34.65 -23.21 -6.54
CA THR A 667 -33.73 -24.01 -5.69
C THR A 667 -33.78 -23.40 -4.27
N PRO A 668 -34.03 -24.18 -3.21
CA PRO A 668 -34.31 -23.63 -1.88
C PRO A 668 -33.04 -23.25 -1.11
N VAL A 669 -33.10 -22.12 -0.39
CA VAL A 669 -32.12 -21.72 0.63
C VAL A 669 -32.89 -21.52 1.96
N PRO A 670 -32.37 -21.93 3.13
CA PRO A 670 -33.21 -22.13 4.32
C PRO A 670 -33.61 -20.85 5.06
N SER A 671 -34.80 -20.86 5.65
CA SER A 671 -35.21 -19.90 6.67
C SER A 671 -34.56 -20.23 8.02
N PHE A 672 -34.02 -19.21 8.71
CA PHE A 672 -33.51 -19.32 10.07
C PHE A 672 -34.47 -18.64 11.07
N THR A 673 -35.37 -19.43 11.66
CA THR A 673 -36.14 -19.00 12.84
C THR A 673 -35.37 -19.36 14.12
N PRO A 674 -34.96 -18.39 14.96
CA PRO A 674 -34.27 -18.69 16.21
C PRO A 674 -35.26 -19.20 17.27
N THR A 675 -34.98 -20.34 17.88
CA THR A 675 -35.68 -20.82 19.09
C THR A 675 -34.71 -21.60 19.98
N LYS A 676 -34.65 -21.23 21.27
CA LYS A 676 -33.80 -21.92 22.26
C LYS A 676 -34.38 -23.30 22.59
N THR A 677 -33.54 -24.33 22.62
CA THR A 677 -33.28 -25.19 23.81
C THR A 677 -32.18 -26.20 23.45
N ALA A 678 -31.25 -26.46 24.37
CA ALA A 678 -30.15 -27.40 24.16
C ALA A 678 -30.41 -28.76 24.83
N THR A 679 -30.12 -29.85 24.11
CA THR A 679 -30.07 -31.23 24.63
C THR A 679 -28.78 -31.89 24.15
N LYS A 680 -28.20 -32.80 24.96
CA LYS A 680 -26.76 -33.12 24.98
C LYS A 680 -26.46 -34.61 24.80
N THR A 681 -25.65 -34.94 23.78
CA THR A 681 -24.99 -36.26 23.57
C THR A 681 -23.66 -36.05 22.82
N THR A 682 -22.56 -35.65 23.48
CA THR A 682 -21.46 -36.51 23.98
C THR A 682 -20.69 -37.34 22.94
N THR A 683 -19.36 -37.12 22.83
CA THR A 683 -18.24 -38.10 22.66
C THR A 683 -16.99 -37.41 22.06
N PRO A 684 -15.74 -37.65 22.54
CA PRO A 684 -15.26 -37.77 23.92
C PRO A 684 -14.21 -36.67 24.26
N ALA A 685 -13.85 -36.49 25.52
CA ALA A 685 -12.76 -35.58 25.92
C ALA A 685 -11.51 -36.37 26.33
N VAL A 686 -10.33 -35.99 25.82
CA VAL A 686 -9.04 -36.34 26.43
C VAL A 686 -8.70 -35.30 27.50
N SER A 687 -8.50 -35.77 28.73
CA SER A 687 -8.28 -34.95 29.91
C SER A 687 -6.83 -35.10 30.39
N PHE A 688 -6.16 -33.97 30.63
CA PHE A 688 -4.91 -33.92 31.39
C PHE A 688 -5.06 -32.97 32.58
N THR A 689 -5.09 -33.54 33.77
CA THR A 689 -5.22 -32.81 35.04
C THR A 689 -3.85 -32.27 35.48
N PRO A 690 -3.69 -30.98 35.81
CA PRO A 690 -2.44 -30.47 36.33
C PRO A 690 -2.17 -31.01 37.75
N THR A 691 -1.02 -31.66 37.93
CA THR A 691 -0.55 -32.15 39.24
C THR A 691 0.70 -31.38 39.67
N LYS A 692 0.83 -31.09 40.97
CA LYS A 692 1.84 -30.15 41.50
C LYS A 692 3.27 -30.73 41.55
N THR A 693 4.22 -29.87 41.18
CA THR A 693 5.54 -29.65 41.80
C THR A 693 6.52 -30.82 41.91
N ALA A 694 7.64 -30.71 41.18
CA ALA A 694 8.96 -31.13 41.67
C ALA A 694 10.08 -30.27 41.03
N THR A 695 10.92 -29.64 41.85
CA THR A 695 12.12 -28.91 41.41
C THR A 695 13.29 -29.86 41.20
N ARG A 696 14.15 -29.65 40.17
CA ARG A 696 15.63 -29.85 40.27
C ARG A 696 16.40 -29.40 39.02
N THR A 697 17.62 -28.94 39.27
CA THR A 697 18.65 -28.43 38.34
C THR A 697 19.91 -29.34 38.48
N PRO A 698 20.94 -29.28 37.62
CA PRO A 698 21.00 -29.40 36.16
C PRO A 698 21.88 -30.60 35.67
N ALA A 699 22.12 -30.66 34.35
CA ALA A 699 23.32 -31.21 33.65
C ALA A 699 23.56 -32.74 33.56
N ALA A 700 23.65 -33.26 32.32
CA ALA A 700 24.87 -33.91 31.77
C ALA A 700 24.72 -34.28 30.26
N SER A 701 25.85 -34.35 29.56
CA SER A 701 26.04 -34.71 28.13
C SER A 701 25.62 -36.14 27.74
N PHE A 702 25.25 -36.38 26.47
CA PHE A 702 25.77 -37.50 25.64
C PHE A 702 25.48 -37.34 24.12
N THR A 703 26.53 -37.42 23.29
CA THR A 703 26.55 -37.71 21.83
C THR A 703 26.74 -39.24 21.63
N PRO A 704 26.48 -39.92 20.48
CA PRO A 704 26.41 -39.50 19.06
C PRO A 704 25.01 -39.81 18.41
N THR A 705 24.72 -40.10 17.12
CA THR A 705 25.46 -40.63 15.94
C THR A 705 24.78 -40.30 14.59
N LYS A 706 25.50 -40.46 13.46
CA LYS A 706 25.02 -40.37 12.05
C LYS A 706 24.31 -41.65 11.54
N THR A 707 23.74 -41.57 10.31
CA THR A 707 23.28 -42.65 9.39
C THR A 707 21.76 -42.89 9.41
N ALA A 708 20.99 -42.97 8.31
CA ALA A 708 21.29 -42.87 6.85
C ALA A 708 20.12 -42.27 6.03
N THR A 709 20.43 -41.90 4.79
CA THR A 709 19.54 -41.42 3.71
C THR A 709 18.34 -42.33 3.41
N LYS A 710 17.20 -41.72 3.05
CA LYS A 710 16.21 -42.32 2.13
C LYS A 710 15.89 -41.36 0.99
N THR A 711 16.09 -41.82 -0.24
CA THR A 711 15.76 -41.09 -1.47
C THR A 711 14.24 -41.02 -1.66
N ALA A 712 13.71 -39.85 -2.02
CA ALA A 712 12.34 -39.69 -2.53
C ALA A 712 12.38 -39.58 -4.06
N THR A 713 11.51 -40.32 -4.74
CA THR A 713 11.46 -40.38 -6.22
C THR A 713 10.79 -39.13 -6.79
N ALA A 714 11.37 -38.54 -7.83
CA ALA A 714 10.77 -37.40 -8.53
C ALA A 714 9.50 -37.81 -9.31
N SER A 715 8.49 -36.93 -9.28
CA SER A 715 7.31 -36.98 -10.15
C SER A 715 7.50 -35.95 -11.28
N PRO A 716 7.11 -36.23 -12.54
CA PRO A 716 7.47 -35.38 -13.67
C PRO A 716 6.70 -34.05 -13.70
N THR A 717 7.45 -32.94 -13.69
CA THR A 717 6.94 -31.59 -14.00
C THR A 717 6.48 -31.54 -15.47
N PRO A 718 5.30 -30.97 -15.78
CA PRO A 718 4.83 -30.87 -17.16
C PRO A 718 5.72 -29.93 -17.98
N THR A 719 6.18 -30.39 -19.15
CA THR A 719 6.99 -29.61 -20.09
C THR A 719 6.17 -28.45 -20.64
N LYS A 720 6.48 -27.22 -20.21
CA LYS A 720 5.92 -26.00 -20.81
C LYS A 720 6.69 -25.69 -22.09
N THR A 721 6.07 -25.93 -23.24
CA THR A 721 6.65 -25.64 -24.56
C THR A 721 7.14 -24.19 -24.64
N ALA A 722 8.33 -23.99 -25.20
CA ALA A 722 8.91 -22.67 -25.41
C ALA A 722 8.14 -21.90 -26.50
N THR A 723 7.08 -21.19 -26.12
CA THR A 723 6.53 -20.09 -26.94
C THR A 723 7.60 -19.00 -27.03
N SER A 724 7.92 -18.56 -28.24
CA SER A 724 8.93 -17.52 -28.49
C SER A 724 8.64 -16.24 -27.69
N THR A 725 9.55 -15.86 -26.80
CA THR A 725 9.52 -14.55 -26.13
C THR A 725 9.52 -13.45 -27.19
N PRO A 726 8.54 -12.52 -27.21
CA PRO A 726 8.65 -11.35 -28.07
C PRO A 726 9.82 -10.51 -27.57
N THR A 727 10.80 -10.24 -28.45
CA THR A 727 11.99 -9.45 -28.10
C THR A 727 11.57 -8.04 -27.69
N THR A 728 11.65 -7.76 -26.40
CA THR A 728 11.50 -6.42 -25.83
C THR A 728 12.66 -5.55 -26.28
N SER A 729 12.39 -4.60 -27.17
CA SER A 729 13.32 -3.53 -27.51
C SER A 729 13.41 -2.52 -26.37
N SER A 730 14.08 -2.91 -25.28
CA SER A 730 14.57 -1.95 -24.30
C SER A 730 15.64 -1.11 -25.00
N GLY A 731 15.33 0.15 -25.30
CA GLY A 731 16.32 1.08 -25.84
C GLY A 731 17.47 1.26 -24.86
N THR A 732 18.69 1.40 -25.37
CA THR A 732 19.85 1.63 -24.49
C THR A 732 19.71 3.00 -23.83
N ILE A 733 19.76 3.04 -22.49
CA ILE A 733 19.76 4.29 -21.75
C ILE A 733 20.96 5.12 -22.19
N GLY A 734 20.68 6.28 -22.77
CA GLY A 734 21.65 7.20 -23.32
C GLY A 734 21.98 8.33 -22.36
N LYS A 735 22.11 9.54 -22.91
CA LYS A 735 22.56 10.72 -22.18
C LYS A 735 21.52 11.18 -21.18
N THR A 736 21.91 11.34 -19.92
CA THR A 736 21.14 12.06 -18.90
C THR A 736 21.08 13.56 -19.21
N VAL A 737 19.88 14.14 -19.17
CA VAL A 737 19.60 15.56 -19.47
C VAL A 737 19.11 16.36 -18.25
N PHE A 738 18.72 15.67 -17.17
CA PHE A 738 18.37 16.23 -15.87
C PHE A 738 18.70 15.21 -14.78
N SER A 739 19.20 15.66 -13.64
CA SER A 739 19.43 14.80 -12.47
C SER A 739 19.47 15.66 -11.20
N VAL A 740 18.73 15.25 -10.17
CA VAL A 740 18.70 15.85 -8.83
C VAL A 740 18.61 14.73 -7.80
N ASN A 741 19.53 14.71 -6.83
CA ASN A 741 19.59 13.74 -5.75
C ASN A 741 19.65 14.39 -4.36
N PHE A 742 19.33 15.69 -4.26
CA PHE A 742 19.17 16.49 -3.03
C PHE A 742 20.37 16.58 -2.07
N GLU A 743 21.47 15.86 -2.31
CA GLU A 743 22.69 15.77 -1.48
C GLU A 743 23.40 17.11 -1.21
N THR A 744 23.03 18.19 -1.90
CA THR A 744 23.47 19.56 -1.52
C THR A 744 22.74 20.12 -0.30
N GLY A 745 21.74 19.41 0.23
CA GLY A 745 20.90 19.83 1.35
C GLY A 745 19.87 20.93 1.00
N ASN A 746 19.68 21.24 -0.29
CA ASN A 746 18.77 22.30 -0.76
C ASN A 746 18.46 22.18 -2.27
N PHE A 747 17.47 22.91 -2.77
CA PHE A 747 17.01 22.84 -4.18
C PHE A 747 17.95 23.48 -5.24
N SER A 748 19.20 23.84 -4.91
CA SER A 748 20.15 24.47 -5.86
C SER A 748 20.38 23.69 -7.15
N GLN A 749 20.24 22.36 -7.13
CA GLN A 749 20.42 21.50 -8.30
C GLN A 749 19.36 21.74 -9.41
N PHE A 750 18.21 22.35 -9.09
CA PHE A 750 17.22 22.74 -10.10
C PHE A 750 17.62 23.99 -10.91
N SER A 751 18.60 24.77 -10.45
CA SER A 751 18.90 26.12 -10.97
C SER A 751 19.11 26.14 -12.50
N GLY A 752 18.13 26.70 -13.22
CA GLY A 752 18.14 26.83 -14.68
C GLY A 752 17.70 25.59 -15.46
N ILE A 753 17.38 24.47 -14.80
CA ILE A 753 16.92 23.22 -15.43
C ILE A 753 15.58 22.70 -14.86
N GLY A 754 14.99 23.40 -13.90
CA GLY A 754 13.70 23.10 -13.27
C GLY A 754 13.42 24.05 -12.10
N GLU A 755 12.44 23.71 -11.27
CA GLU A 755 12.15 24.43 -10.02
C GLU A 755 11.37 23.57 -9.00
N ALA A 756 11.55 23.90 -7.72
CA ALA A 756 10.67 23.47 -6.63
C ALA A 756 9.74 24.64 -6.28
N PHE A 757 8.42 24.41 -6.22
CA PHE A 757 7.47 25.46 -5.81
C PHE A 757 6.14 24.91 -5.27
N VAL A 758 5.47 25.73 -4.46
CA VAL A 758 4.05 25.57 -4.06
C VAL A 758 3.13 26.59 -4.72
N ARG A 759 1.88 26.17 -5.01
CA ARG A 759 0.86 27.08 -5.56
C ARG A 759 0.26 28.03 -4.51
N ASP A 760 0.15 27.58 -3.27
CA ASP A 760 -0.37 28.35 -2.13
C ASP A 760 0.32 27.87 -0.85
N SER A 761 1.25 28.68 -0.34
CA SER A 761 2.08 28.36 0.83
C SER A 761 1.33 28.33 2.16
N ASN A 762 0.04 28.66 2.18
CA ASN A 762 -0.82 28.43 3.35
C ASN A 762 -1.23 26.95 3.48
N TYR A 763 -1.17 26.19 2.38
CA TYR A 763 -1.70 24.82 2.29
C TYR A 763 -0.71 23.80 1.72
N ALA A 764 0.50 24.23 1.36
CA ALA A 764 1.56 23.34 0.90
C ALA A 764 2.94 23.89 1.28
N SER A 765 3.92 23.00 1.43
CA SER A 765 5.33 23.36 1.58
C SER A 765 6.27 22.32 0.98
N GLU A 766 7.41 22.82 0.51
CA GLU A 766 8.54 22.08 -0.03
C GLU A 766 9.78 22.30 0.85
N SER A 767 10.52 21.23 1.16
CA SER A 767 11.80 21.32 1.87
C SER A 767 12.74 20.20 1.47
N VAL A 768 14.01 20.31 1.86
CA VAL A 768 14.96 19.19 1.85
C VAL A 768 15.16 18.72 3.28
N VAL A 769 15.09 17.41 3.50
CA VAL A 769 15.14 16.75 4.81
C VAL A 769 16.21 15.66 4.82
N SER A 770 16.72 15.29 6.01
CA SER A 770 17.71 14.22 6.15
C SER A 770 17.14 12.85 6.50
N SER A 771 15.82 12.71 6.61
CA SER A 771 15.15 11.42 6.78
C SER A 771 13.64 11.53 6.45
N PRO A 772 13.06 10.55 5.72
CA PRO A 772 13.75 9.50 4.97
C PRO A 772 14.60 10.09 3.83
N ALA A 773 15.66 9.39 3.42
CA ALA A 773 16.54 9.77 2.31
C ALA A 773 17.16 8.53 1.64
N ILE A 774 17.73 8.68 0.42
CA ILE A 774 18.61 7.70 -0.23
C ILE A 774 20.02 8.30 -0.31
N GLY A 775 20.67 8.38 0.84
CA GLY A 775 21.89 9.16 1.03
C GLY A 775 21.78 9.96 2.32
N ASN A 776 22.15 11.24 2.27
CA ASN A 776 22.05 12.17 3.38
C ASN A 776 20.77 13.02 3.33
N TYR A 777 20.18 13.25 2.16
CA TYR A 777 19.05 14.18 1.97
C TYR A 777 18.05 13.75 0.89
N SER A 778 16.77 14.07 1.07
CA SER A 778 15.72 13.98 0.03
C SER A 778 14.80 15.21 0.04
N ALA A 779 13.96 15.38 -0.98
CA ALA A 779 12.89 16.37 -0.93
C ALA A 779 11.69 15.86 -0.12
N ALA A 780 11.08 16.73 0.69
CA ALA A 780 9.80 16.52 1.33
C ALA A 780 8.75 17.48 0.73
N LEU A 781 7.65 16.94 0.23
CA LEU A 781 6.50 17.70 -0.30
C LEU A 781 5.28 17.49 0.61
N SER A 782 4.80 18.56 1.23
CA SER A 782 3.72 18.53 2.22
C SER A 782 2.48 19.27 1.73
N ILE A 783 1.27 18.74 1.96
CA ILE A 783 0.00 19.43 1.67
C ILE A 783 -1.07 19.31 2.76
N SER A 784 -1.88 20.35 2.90
CA SER A 784 -2.99 20.52 3.87
C SER A 784 -4.26 21.08 3.17
N PRO A 785 -4.85 20.40 2.18
CA PRO A 785 -5.94 20.94 1.36
C PRO A 785 -7.21 21.26 2.16
N ASN A 786 -7.80 22.45 1.94
CA ASN A 786 -8.98 22.97 2.64
C ASN A 786 -10.09 23.41 1.64
N SER A 787 -11.04 22.51 1.36
CA SER A 787 -12.12 22.69 0.34
C SER A 787 -11.66 23.14 -1.06
N LYS A 788 -10.35 23.07 -1.32
CA LYS A 788 -9.62 23.38 -2.55
C LYS A 788 -8.44 22.41 -2.65
N SER A 789 -7.94 22.22 -3.87
CA SER A 789 -6.71 21.46 -4.11
C SER A 789 -5.49 22.22 -3.60
N ALA A 790 -4.63 21.55 -2.83
CA ALA A 790 -3.32 22.05 -2.41
C ALA A 790 -2.21 21.29 -3.15
N VAL A 791 -1.09 21.96 -3.44
CA VAL A 791 -0.01 21.36 -4.22
C VAL A 791 1.38 21.93 -3.94
N ALA A 792 2.32 21.00 -3.81
CA ALA A 792 3.75 21.21 -3.96
C ALA A 792 4.27 20.43 -5.18
N TYR A 793 5.24 21.02 -5.89
CA TYR A 793 5.79 20.51 -7.14
C TYR A 793 7.32 20.51 -7.14
N LEU A 794 7.89 19.53 -7.84
CA LEU A 794 9.27 19.52 -8.32
C LEU A 794 9.23 19.36 -9.85
N PHE A 795 9.31 20.48 -10.58
CA PHE A 795 9.28 20.50 -12.05
C PHE A 795 10.68 20.39 -12.64
N ALA A 796 10.80 19.58 -13.69
CA ALA A 796 11.94 19.58 -14.60
C ALA A 796 11.57 20.37 -15.88
N TYR A 797 12.45 21.29 -16.25
CA TYR A 797 12.36 22.09 -17.49
C TYR A 797 13.22 21.51 -18.62
N ALA A 798 14.08 20.54 -18.32
CA ALA A 798 14.75 19.74 -19.34
C ALA A 798 13.77 18.78 -20.04
N VAL A 799 13.95 18.64 -21.35
CA VAL A 799 13.22 17.70 -22.21
C VAL A 799 14.25 16.91 -23.04
N PRO A 800 14.10 15.58 -23.22
CA PRO A 800 14.95 14.79 -24.10
C PRO A 800 14.99 15.35 -25.53
N SER A 801 16.14 15.27 -26.21
CA SER A 801 16.22 15.66 -27.63
C SER A 801 15.70 14.58 -28.58
N THR A 802 15.60 13.33 -28.12
CA THR A 802 14.92 12.24 -28.80
C THR A 802 13.43 12.20 -28.41
N PRO A 803 12.53 11.62 -29.24
CA PRO A 803 11.12 11.47 -28.87
C PRO A 803 10.88 10.58 -27.65
N LEU A 804 11.80 9.66 -27.33
CA LEU A 804 11.68 8.72 -26.22
C LEU A 804 12.59 9.14 -25.05
N GLY A 805 11.97 9.61 -23.98
CA GLY A 805 12.63 9.83 -22.69
C GLY A 805 12.41 8.68 -21.71
N VAL A 806 13.43 8.42 -20.89
CA VAL A 806 13.32 7.67 -19.63
C VAL A 806 13.27 8.70 -18.50
N TYR A 807 12.28 8.58 -17.63
CA TYR A 807 12.05 9.46 -16.48
C TYR A 807 12.07 8.58 -15.23
N GLU A 808 12.85 8.97 -14.22
CA GLU A 808 13.19 8.15 -13.05
C GLU A 808 13.02 9.01 -11.80
N ALA A 809 12.40 8.47 -10.74
CA ALA A 809 12.49 9.04 -9.39
C ALA A 809 12.13 7.96 -8.35
N ASP A 810 12.73 8.07 -7.17
CA ASP A 810 12.33 7.29 -6.00
C ASP A 810 11.25 8.05 -5.22
N ILE A 811 10.22 7.34 -4.77
CA ILE A 811 9.08 7.90 -4.02
C ILE A 811 8.97 7.18 -2.67
N TYR A 812 8.82 7.93 -1.58
CA TYR A 812 8.49 7.38 -0.25
C TYR A 812 7.10 7.87 0.17
N VAL A 813 6.20 6.93 0.43
CA VAL A 813 4.85 7.19 0.98
C VAL A 813 4.74 6.60 2.39
N PRO A 814 4.57 7.43 3.44
CA PRO A 814 4.23 6.95 4.77
C PRO A 814 2.89 6.18 4.80
N SER A 815 2.81 5.08 5.54
CA SER A 815 1.61 4.21 5.58
C SER A 815 0.37 4.86 6.19
N ASN A 816 0.54 5.95 6.95
CA ASN A 816 -0.56 6.71 7.55
C ASN A 816 -1.25 7.67 6.56
N ILE A 817 -0.84 7.72 5.29
CA ILE A 817 -1.46 8.57 4.28
C ILE A 817 -2.71 7.92 3.69
N GLU A 818 -3.83 8.61 3.88
CA GLU A 818 -5.15 8.30 3.34
C GLU A 818 -5.48 9.30 2.22
N PRO A 819 -5.29 8.95 0.92
CA PRO A 819 -5.75 9.78 -0.18
C PRO A 819 -7.27 9.77 -0.28
N GLY A 820 -7.84 10.91 -0.68
CA GLY A 820 -9.25 11.00 -1.08
C GLY A 820 -9.45 10.69 -2.56
N ASP A 821 -10.45 11.34 -3.14
CA ASP A 821 -10.96 11.11 -4.50
C ASP A 821 -9.89 11.03 -5.63
N TRP A 822 -8.79 11.76 -5.49
CA TRP A 822 -7.62 11.72 -6.38
C TRP A 822 -6.40 12.27 -5.63
N TRP A 823 -5.20 11.80 -6.00
CA TRP A 823 -3.92 12.21 -5.42
C TRP A 823 -2.80 12.01 -6.45
N ASN A 824 -2.51 13.05 -7.23
CA ASN A 824 -1.51 13.04 -8.29
C ASN A 824 -0.11 13.23 -7.68
N VAL A 825 0.79 12.27 -7.96
CA VAL A 825 2.17 12.24 -7.45
C VAL A 825 3.25 12.40 -8.53
N TRP A 826 2.89 12.21 -9.81
CA TRP A 826 3.82 12.28 -10.94
C TRP A 826 3.04 12.61 -12.21
N GLN A 827 3.55 13.51 -13.05
CA GLN A 827 2.86 13.90 -14.28
C GLN A 827 3.79 14.29 -15.43
N TRP A 828 3.32 14.08 -16.66
CA TRP A 828 3.81 14.72 -17.86
C TRP A 828 2.77 15.76 -18.30
N LYS A 829 3.11 17.05 -18.22
CA LYS A 829 2.19 18.18 -18.40
C LYS A 829 2.57 19.02 -19.62
N SER A 830 1.61 19.28 -20.50
CA SER A 830 1.81 20.24 -21.60
C SER A 830 1.81 21.67 -21.07
N VAL A 831 2.60 22.52 -21.71
CA VAL A 831 2.62 23.98 -21.52
C VAL A 831 2.12 24.73 -22.77
N ASP A 832 1.58 24.02 -23.75
CA ASP A 832 0.83 24.64 -24.84
C ASP A 832 -0.46 25.28 -24.30
N GLU A 833 -0.76 26.50 -24.73
CA GLU A 833 -1.80 27.35 -24.11
C GLU A 833 -3.22 26.77 -24.29
N TYR A 834 -3.44 26.02 -25.38
CA TYR A 834 -4.69 25.32 -25.65
C TYR A 834 -4.84 24.01 -24.87
N TYR A 835 -3.75 23.51 -24.27
CA TYR A 835 -3.66 22.17 -23.69
C TYR A 835 -2.94 22.17 -22.32
N ASP A 836 -3.03 23.27 -21.55
CA ASP A 836 -2.28 23.51 -20.30
C ASP A 836 -2.69 22.59 -19.13
N LYS A 837 -2.42 21.29 -19.30
CA LYS A 837 -2.90 20.19 -18.45
C LYS A 837 -1.90 19.03 -18.41
N PRO A 838 -1.96 18.16 -17.38
CA PRO A 838 -1.34 16.86 -17.42
C PRO A 838 -1.85 16.06 -18.62
N ILE A 839 -0.96 15.56 -19.47
CA ILE A 839 -1.29 14.67 -20.58
C ILE A 839 -1.32 13.23 -20.08
N PHE A 840 -0.36 12.86 -19.25
CA PHE A 840 -0.44 11.69 -18.40
C PHE A 840 -0.18 12.09 -16.95
N HIS A 841 -0.94 11.56 -16.01
CA HIS A 841 -0.65 11.71 -14.59
C HIS A 841 -0.94 10.44 -13.79
N LEU A 842 -0.04 10.13 -12.88
CA LEU A 842 -0.07 9.00 -11.98
C LEU A 842 -0.66 9.44 -10.65
N ASN A 843 -1.71 8.76 -10.22
CA ASN A 843 -2.21 8.85 -8.84
C ASN A 843 -1.74 7.63 -8.04
N ILE A 844 -1.71 7.76 -6.72
CA ILE A 844 -1.70 6.61 -5.81
C ILE A 844 -3.04 6.63 -5.06
N LEU A 845 -3.86 5.59 -5.23
CA LEU A 845 -5.24 5.53 -4.70
C LEU A 845 -5.49 4.19 -4.01
N LYS A 846 -6.41 4.18 -3.04
CA LYS A 846 -6.84 2.93 -2.39
C LYS A 846 -7.82 2.14 -3.26
N ASP A 847 -7.63 0.83 -3.30
CA ASP A 847 -8.60 -0.12 -3.84
C ASP A 847 -9.76 -0.39 -2.86
N SER A 848 -10.71 -1.25 -3.23
CA SER A 848 -11.84 -1.63 -2.38
C SER A 848 -11.47 -2.42 -1.11
N ASN A 849 -10.21 -2.85 -0.98
CA ASN A 849 -9.66 -3.55 0.19
C ASN A 849 -8.82 -2.60 1.07
N GLY A 850 -8.70 -1.32 0.70
CA GLY A 850 -7.90 -0.31 1.41
C GLY A 850 -6.42 -0.30 1.03
N ILE A 851 -6.01 -1.07 0.02
CA ILE A 851 -4.62 -1.20 -0.43
C ILE A 851 -4.32 -0.07 -1.43
N LEU A 852 -3.26 0.70 -1.17
CA LEU A 852 -2.78 1.72 -2.12
C LEU A 852 -2.25 1.05 -3.40
N GLN A 853 -2.49 1.66 -4.55
CA GLN A 853 -1.96 1.23 -5.85
C GLN A 853 -1.74 2.43 -6.78
N CYS A 854 -0.80 2.30 -7.71
CA CYS A 854 -0.66 3.21 -8.85
C CYS A 854 -1.93 3.19 -9.74
N VAL A 855 -2.48 4.36 -10.07
CA VAL A 855 -3.58 4.53 -11.02
C VAL A 855 -3.25 5.64 -12.04
N MET A 856 -3.10 5.25 -13.30
CA MET A 856 -2.73 6.17 -14.39
C MET A 856 -3.96 6.81 -15.05
N PHE A 857 -3.86 8.10 -15.39
CA PHE A 857 -4.86 8.87 -16.12
C PHE A 857 -4.24 9.52 -17.36
N HIS A 858 -5.00 9.60 -18.46
CA HIS A 858 -4.60 10.20 -19.73
C HIS A 858 -5.58 11.31 -20.15
N THR A 859 -5.07 12.47 -20.53
CA THR A 859 -5.85 13.55 -21.14
C THR A 859 -5.43 13.65 -22.61
N PRO A 860 -6.18 13.07 -23.58
CA PRO A 860 -5.76 12.97 -24.98
C PRO A 860 -5.67 14.29 -25.76
N GLY A 861 -5.90 15.45 -25.12
CA GLY A 861 -5.59 16.77 -25.68
C GLY A 861 -6.34 17.11 -26.97
N GLY A 862 -7.60 16.67 -27.13
CA GLY A 862 -8.33 16.86 -28.39
C GLY A 862 -9.85 16.90 -28.32
N ASP A 863 -10.47 16.83 -27.15
CA ASP A 863 -11.95 16.83 -27.01
C ASP A 863 -12.45 17.91 -26.04
N ILE A 864 -13.55 18.55 -26.45
CA ILE A 864 -14.21 19.68 -25.78
C ILE A 864 -14.78 19.27 -24.41
N ALA A 865 -14.98 17.96 -24.19
CA ALA A 865 -15.51 17.37 -22.96
C ALA A 865 -14.55 17.42 -21.75
N ASN A 866 -13.23 17.60 -21.95
CA ASN A 866 -12.25 17.71 -20.86
C ASN A 866 -12.21 16.52 -19.85
N THR A 867 -12.58 15.31 -20.27
CA THR A 867 -12.60 14.11 -19.40
C THR A 867 -11.32 13.30 -19.48
N ASP A 868 -10.70 13.04 -18.32
CA ASP A 868 -9.53 12.16 -18.22
C ASP A 868 -9.92 10.68 -18.39
N ILE A 869 -9.11 9.93 -19.14
CA ILE A 869 -9.25 8.49 -19.35
C ILE A 869 -8.46 7.78 -18.25
N MET A 870 -9.16 7.20 -17.27
CA MET A 870 -8.54 6.38 -16.23
C MET A 870 -8.19 4.99 -16.75
N TYR A 871 -6.94 4.58 -16.57
CA TYR A 871 -6.42 3.24 -16.82
C TYR A 871 -6.18 2.53 -15.48
N PRO A 872 -7.11 1.68 -14.99
CA PRO A 872 -6.84 0.83 -13.83
C PRO A 872 -5.79 -0.23 -14.18
N GLN A 873 -5.01 -0.68 -13.20
CA GLN A 873 -4.14 -1.84 -13.38
C GLN A 873 -4.98 -3.11 -13.62
N ALA A 874 -4.62 -3.90 -14.63
CA ALA A 874 -5.33 -5.14 -14.95
C ALA A 874 -5.15 -6.23 -13.87
N ASN A 875 -3.98 -6.25 -13.22
CA ASN A 875 -3.70 -6.97 -11.99
C ASN A 875 -3.11 -5.94 -11.01
N PRO A 876 -3.88 -5.42 -10.03
CA PRO A 876 -3.40 -4.44 -9.06
C PRO A 876 -2.14 -4.91 -8.32
N ILE A 877 -1.02 -4.24 -8.57
CA ILE A 877 0.17 -4.33 -7.74
C ILE A 877 0.05 -3.29 -6.62
N PRO A 878 0.13 -3.69 -5.33
CA PRO A 878 0.17 -2.77 -4.21
C PRO A 878 1.30 -1.75 -4.37
N PHE A 879 1.02 -0.48 -4.06
CA PHE A 879 2.05 0.53 -3.84
C PHE A 879 2.62 0.36 -2.43
N PRO A 880 3.93 0.06 -2.27
CA PRO A 880 4.55 -0.11 -0.96
C PRO A 880 4.58 1.20 -0.17
N THR A 881 4.36 1.10 1.14
CA THR A 881 4.52 2.22 2.07
C THR A 881 5.69 2.00 3.02
N ASP A 882 6.12 3.06 3.69
CA ASP A 882 7.25 3.10 4.64
C ASP A 882 8.59 2.60 4.08
N ARG A 883 8.72 2.60 2.75
CA ARG A 883 9.98 2.46 2.04
C ARG A 883 10.00 3.33 0.78
N TRP A 884 11.20 3.50 0.25
CA TRP A 884 11.41 3.99 -1.11
C TRP A 884 10.89 2.98 -2.14
N VAL A 885 10.27 3.50 -3.19
CA VAL A 885 9.70 2.77 -4.33
C VAL A 885 10.25 3.42 -5.60
N HIS A 886 10.95 2.65 -6.42
CA HIS A 886 11.56 3.20 -7.63
C HIS A 886 10.54 3.23 -8.78
N ILE A 887 10.29 4.40 -9.36
CA ILE A 887 9.39 4.58 -10.50
C ILE A 887 10.18 4.94 -11.75
N THR A 888 10.04 4.11 -12.79
CA THR A 888 10.64 4.34 -14.12
C THR A 888 9.53 4.50 -15.16
N GLY A 889 9.47 5.66 -15.82
CA GLY A 889 8.54 5.98 -16.89
C GLY A 889 9.22 6.16 -18.25
N TYR A 890 8.85 5.35 -19.23
CA TYR A 890 9.30 5.52 -20.62
C TYR A 890 8.22 6.28 -21.40
N TYR A 891 8.54 7.49 -21.86
CA TYR A 891 7.57 8.39 -22.49
C TYR A 891 7.98 8.72 -23.93
N ASN A 892 7.21 8.23 -24.90
CA ASN A 892 7.40 8.51 -26.33
C ASN A 892 6.51 9.68 -26.75
N SER A 893 7.09 10.87 -26.82
CA SER A 893 6.48 12.17 -27.12
C SER A 893 6.15 12.31 -28.62
N LYS A 894 4.86 12.35 -28.94
CA LYS A 894 4.28 12.36 -30.30
C LYS A 894 3.01 13.21 -30.36
N SER A 895 2.91 14.02 -31.41
CA SER A 895 1.74 14.85 -31.75
C SER A 895 0.70 14.11 -32.62
N ASP A 896 0.88 12.80 -32.80
CA ASP A 896 -0.07 11.89 -33.42
C ASP A 896 -0.33 10.68 -32.49
N ASN A 897 -1.24 9.80 -32.88
CA ASN A 897 -1.57 8.59 -32.14
C ASN A 897 -0.53 7.46 -32.31
N THR A 898 0.76 7.78 -32.51
CA THR A 898 1.88 6.82 -32.41
C THR A 898 2.67 6.94 -31.10
N GLY A 899 2.27 7.86 -30.22
CA GLY A 899 2.82 8.00 -28.88
C GLY A 899 2.52 6.81 -27.99
N TYR A 900 3.34 6.65 -26.94
CA TYR A 900 3.11 5.68 -25.88
C TYR A 900 3.73 6.12 -24.55
N MET A 901 3.27 5.49 -23.48
CA MET A 901 3.86 5.56 -22.15
C MET A 901 3.92 4.16 -21.54
N GLU A 902 5.08 3.77 -21.00
CA GLU A 902 5.24 2.59 -20.14
C GLU A 902 5.65 3.04 -18.74
N LEU A 903 5.17 2.35 -17.70
CA LEU A 903 5.53 2.62 -16.31
C LEU A 903 5.90 1.33 -15.58
N TYR A 904 6.98 1.41 -14.80
CA TYR A 904 7.52 0.34 -13.98
C TYR A 904 7.58 0.79 -12.52
N GLN A 905 7.25 -0.11 -11.60
CA GLN A 905 7.34 0.07 -10.14
C GLN A 905 8.29 -1.00 -9.60
N ASP A 906 9.40 -0.59 -8.98
CA ASP A 906 10.49 -1.48 -8.55
C ASP A 906 10.94 -2.47 -9.66
N GLY A 907 11.05 -1.97 -10.91
CA GLY A 907 11.39 -2.77 -12.09
C GLY A 907 10.26 -3.64 -12.66
N VAL A 908 9.09 -3.73 -12.01
CA VAL A 908 7.93 -4.49 -12.51
C VAL A 908 7.04 -3.58 -13.37
N LYS A 909 6.81 -3.94 -14.64
CA LYS A 909 5.94 -3.16 -15.53
C LYS A 909 4.48 -3.19 -15.05
N ILE A 910 3.93 -2.03 -14.70
CA ILE A 910 2.53 -1.84 -14.30
C ILE A 910 1.67 -1.18 -15.39
N TYR A 911 2.26 -0.44 -16.33
CA TYR A 911 1.55 0.13 -17.47
C TYR A 911 2.29 -0.02 -18.80
N ASP A 912 1.51 -0.24 -19.87
CA ASP A 912 1.95 -0.29 -21.26
C ASP A 912 0.83 0.30 -22.12
N ILE A 913 0.83 1.63 -22.32
CA ILE A 913 -0.26 2.38 -22.97
C ILE A 913 0.25 2.87 -24.34
N ARG A 914 -0.23 2.24 -25.41
CA ARG A 914 0.21 2.46 -26.81
C ARG A 914 -0.85 3.20 -27.64
N ASN A 915 -0.42 3.75 -28.77
CA ASN A 915 -1.25 4.31 -29.83
C ASN A 915 -2.09 5.53 -29.40
N VAL A 916 -1.48 6.40 -28.60
CA VAL A 916 -2.11 7.57 -27.97
C VAL A 916 -1.32 8.84 -28.29
N MET A 917 -2.01 9.98 -28.38
CA MET A 917 -1.33 11.28 -28.45
C MET A 917 -0.68 11.60 -27.09
N THR A 918 0.60 11.96 -27.13
CA THR A 918 1.44 12.25 -25.94
C THR A 918 2.05 13.65 -25.95
N LYS A 919 1.94 14.39 -27.05
CA LYS A 919 2.30 15.81 -27.19
C LYS A 919 1.21 16.57 -27.98
N PRO A 920 0.08 16.92 -27.36
CA PRO A 920 -0.92 17.80 -27.97
C PRO A 920 -0.42 19.25 -27.99
N GLY A 921 -0.57 19.90 -29.14
CA GLY A 921 -0.02 21.24 -29.39
C GLY A 921 1.38 21.21 -30.01
N ASN A 922 2.03 22.37 -30.03
CA ASN A 922 3.36 22.57 -30.61
C ASN A 922 4.47 22.65 -29.55
N LYS A 923 4.15 23.13 -28.33
CA LYS A 923 5.11 23.18 -27.23
C LYS A 923 5.37 21.81 -26.61
N ASP A 924 6.51 21.66 -25.94
CA ASP A 924 6.90 20.42 -25.29
C ASP A 924 6.06 20.08 -24.05
N VAL A 925 6.16 18.82 -23.62
CA VAL A 925 5.52 18.28 -22.43
C VAL A 925 6.59 18.16 -21.35
N LEU A 926 6.44 18.93 -20.28
CA LEU A 926 7.33 18.95 -19.13
C LEU A 926 6.99 17.81 -18.16
N TRP A 927 7.92 17.47 -17.28
CA TRP A 927 7.71 16.45 -16.25
C TRP A 927 7.80 17.06 -14.85
N SER A 928 7.01 16.55 -13.92
CA SER A 928 7.14 16.86 -12.51
C SER A 928 6.70 15.70 -11.62
N VAL A 929 7.35 15.59 -10.46
CA VAL A 929 6.81 14.86 -9.31
C VAL A 929 6.17 15.85 -8.33
N ASN A 930 5.13 15.38 -7.64
CA ASN A 930 4.10 16.23 -7.08
C ASN A 930 3.65 15.68 -5.71
N ASN A 931 3.10 16.54 -4.88
CA ASN A 931 2.09 16.12 -3.90
C ASN A 931 0.85 16.97 -4.15
N TYR A 932 -0.16 16.43 -4.84
CA TYR A 932 -1.32 17.19 -5.34
C TYR A 932 -2.65 16.47 -5.09
N ALA A 933 -3.49 17.01 -4.20
CA ALA A 933 -4.83 16.47 -3.90
C ALA A 933 -5.82 17.57 -3.45
N SER A 934 -7.12 17.30 -3.55
CA SER A 934 -8.19 18.08 -2.89
C SER A 934 -8.64 17.50 -1.55
N ALA A 935 -8.35 16.24 -1.28
CA ALA A 935 -8.59 15.59 0.00
C ALA A 935 -7.49 14.55 0.26
N ILE A 936 -6.89 14.63 1.44
CA ILE A 936 -5.87 13.70 1.95
C ILE A 936 -5.86 13.82 3.49
N SER A 937 -5.41 12.79 4.19
CA SER A 937 -5.18 12.78 5.63
C SER A 937 -3.85 12.04 5.93
N PRO A 938 -3.07 12.40 6.97
CA PRO A 938 -3.23 13.54 7.88
C PRO A 938 -3.11 14.90 7.16
N LYS A 939 -3.20 16.01 7.92
CA LYS A 939 -2.99 17.36 7.39
C LYS A 939 -2.02 18.11 8.32
N PRO A 940 -0.76 18.38 7.88
CA PRO A 940 -0.20 18.04 6.57
C PRO A 940 -0.06 16.53 6.32
N ALA A 941 -0.19 16.13 5.05
CA ALA A 941 0.31 14.86 4.53
C ALA A 941 1.60 15.13 3.75
N THR A 942 2.67 14.43 4.11
CA THR A 942 4.02 14.65 3.55
C THR A 942 4.53 13.37 2.91
N ILE A 943 4.95 13.48 1.64
CA ILE A 943 5.67 12.42 0.93
C ILE A 943 7.04 12.93 0.49
N TYR A 944 7.93 12.00 0.17
CA TYR A 944 9.33 12.30 -0.11
C TYR A 944 9.74 11.79 -1.48
N PHE A 945 10.67 12.51 -2.12
CA PHE A 945 11.17 12.22 -3.45
C PHE A 945 12.69 12.30 -3.47
N ASP A 946 13.31 11.35 -4.18
CA ASP A 946 14.75 11.25 -4.34
C ASP A 946 15.15 10.84 -5.77
N ASN A 947 16.45 10.98 -6.10
CA ASN A 947 17.08 10.56 -7.37
C ASN A 947 16.28 10.90 -8.66
N MET A 948 15.66 12.08 -8.72
CA MET A 948 14.90 12.53 -9.88
C MET A 948 15.83 12.68 -11.10
N LYS A 949 15.56 11.97 -12.19
CA LYS A 949 16.45 11.89 -13.36
C LYS A 949 15.66 11.77 -14.66
N ILE A 950 16.19 12.37 -15.73
CA ILE A 950 15.69 12.22 -17.11
C ILE A 950 16.85 11.84 -18.01
N SER A 951 16.68 10.79 -18.80
CA SER A 951 17.67 10.32 -19.77
C SER A 951 17.05 10.13 -21.15
N GLU A 952 17.82 10.39 -22.20
CA GLU A 952 17.47 10.05 -23.59
C GLU A 952 17.57 8.53 -23.78
N ALA A 953 16.67 7.91 -24.54
CA ALA A 953 16.84 6.53 -25.03
C ALA A 953 16.99 6.50 -26.56
N ASN A 954 17.73 5.48 -27.04
CA ASN A 954 18.02 5.21 -28.46
C ASN A 954 17.32 3.95 -28.95
#